data_AF-A0AAW0NAA1-F1
#
_entry.id   AF-A0AAW0NAA1-F1
#
_cell.length_a   1.000
_cell.length_b   1.000
_cell.length_c   1.000
_cell.angle_alpha   90.00
_cell.angle_beta   90.00
_cell.angle_gamma   90.00
#
_symmetry.space_group_name_H-M   'P 1'
#
loop_
_entity.id
_entity.type
_entity.pdbx_description
1 polymer ?
#
loop_
_entity_poly.entity_id
_entity_poly.type
_entity_poly.pdbx_seq_one_letter_code
_entity_poly.pdbx_strand_id
1 'polypeptide(L)'
;MDREQPVQLSNEEAVVAKHDPRNRRRKKPICPVSRTTMDQVCVEFVLPTVTRGGNSPDTLQLQVAGNWTVEQVKAQVWLKAVTSNLCPEFYQRFSPDHCILLYQKKGTVCEIYDKHQVFQTLDCIRYWRALKKDIGRIQMVQRPQPSEQSIQYQRYLNHLIGYDVTDVSNVHDDELEFTRRKLLTPRRIELSDRDPRLYCMDPWVTCKPLPQHLLSKVCNGCILVVIHIQSVSQTIKVSIDDTPEQILSSFFAKIANKRALLGIPENLSENDFVLRVCGREEFLYGDKPLQNFNWIRQCLKNGEEIHLVLEAPPDPDLDVVQKEDWAQVDDCTGVAGTHEQLTIDEKDHERVFTISMWDCNRKFRVKILGVDIPALPKSSELIVYIEANIFHGQQLLAQERTTSKSFTEEVLWNCWLEFSIKIKDLPKGARLNLQVVCGKQVQTPNSKTGSSSYQENTSDTGREGKSKNRLLYYVNLLLIDHRSLLRQGEFILHMWKMPEKSEESSSSINADKLTSATNPDKASSMAIAILLDKYCYPVVLPKSRDTSKDVGRDPGGGEEGEGGVRGQREMPNHLKKQFEAIPRDKELLWHFRHECMKHPRAYPKLLGSVRWGKQEDVLATHRLLERSSAWDTSGMDVGLAMQLLDCHYSDAQVRSMAVRKLETLEDDDVLRYLLQLVQAVKALRSKRIGHFLFWFLRSEIAQSMHYQQRYAVLLEAYLRGCGEAMLLDFRKQVEMTEALQKVTREVKAMSADKYDVTAQVVFQLRQKLEALQLSGLPTSFRVPYDPGLRAGALLIEQCKVMASKKKPLWLQFKRADPTTLCKDPIGIIFKDGDDLRQDMLILQILLIMESIWETSPLIFACYRMAASPQATG
;
A
#
# COMPACT_ATOMS: atom_id res chain seq x y z
N MET A 1 -56.32 0.76 -67.39
CA MET A 1 -56.68 1.11 -66.00
C MET A 1 -55.37 1.37 -65.26
N ASP A 2 -54.67 2.48 -65.51
CA ASP A 2 -55.09 3.91 -65.53
C ASP A 2 -55.20 4.46 -64.09
N ARG A 3 -54.68 5.64 -63.75
CA ARG A 3 -53.92 6.61 -64.56
C ARG A 3 -53.11 7.58 -63.68
N GLU A 4 -51.98 8.03 -64.24
CA GLU A 4 -51.43 9.42 -64.29
C GLU A 4 -51.54 10.43 -63.10
N GLN A 5 -50.52 11.29 -63.03
CA GLN A 5 -50.48 12.61 -62.35
C GLN A 5 -51.28 13.66 -63.20
N PRO A 6 -51.16 15.02 -63.11
CA PRO A 6 -50.44 15.94 -62.19
C PRO A 6 -51.38 17.03 -61.57
N VAL A 7 -51.02 18.23 -61.07
CA VAL A 7 -50.41 19.45 -61.69
C VAL A 7 -49.80 20.40 -60.62
N GLN A 8 -48.95 21.34 -61.08
CA GLN A 8 -48.25 22.44 -60.38
C GLN A 8 -49.18 23.48 -59.68
N LEU A 9 -48.69 24.45 -58.89
CA LEU A 9 -48.16 25.80 -59.26
C LEU A 9 -47.82 26.61 -57.96
N SER A 10 -47.10 27.75 -57.89
CA SER A 10 -46.01 28.38 -58.70
C SER A 10 -45.53 29.72 -58.08
N ASN A 11 -44.21 30.00 -58.08
CA ASN A 11 -43.56 31.35 -58.11
C ASN A 11 -43.79 32.33 -56.92
N GLU A 12 -43.02 33.40 -56.60
CA GLU A 12 -41.65 33.94 -56.86
C GLU A 12 -41.36 34.98 -55.71
N GLU A 13 -40.33 35.84 -55.58
CA GLU A 13 -39.13 36.35 -56.31
C GLU A 13 -37.98 36.46 -55.26
N ALA A 14 -36.68 36.26 -55.50
CA ALA A 14 -35.68 36.99 -56.31
C ALA A 14 -35.16 38.35 -55.74
N VAL A 15 -33.85 38.43 -55.46
CA VAL A 15 -33.06 39.68 -55.27
C VAL A 15 -31.66 39.48 -55.90
N VAL A 16 -31.12 40.50 -56.58
CA VAL A 16 -29.98 40.38 -57.52
C VAL A 16 -28.68 41.04 -56.99
N ALA A 17 -27.53 40.50 -57.41
CA ALA A 17 -26.18 40.89 -56.95
C ALA A 17 -25.51 42.03 -57.74
N LYS A 18 -24.31 42.46 -57.29
CA LYS A 18 -23.36 43.31 -58.05
C LYS A 18 -21.90 42.84 -57.88
N HIS A 19 -21.09 43.03 -58.93
CA HIS A 19 -19.66 42.69 -59.08
C HIS A 19 -18.74 43.79 -58.50
N ASP A 20 -17.57 43.52 -57.86
CA ASP A 20 -16.23 43.14 -58.40
C ASP A 20 -15.47 44.38 -58.99
N PRO A 21 -14.10 44.49 -59.09
CA PRO A 21 -13.08 43.45 -58.93
C PRO A 21 -11.68 43.80 -58.32
N ARG A 22 -10.83 42.75 -58.22
CA ARG A 22 -9.33 42.74 -58.01
C ARG A 22 -8.87 42.90 -56.54
N ASN A 23 -7.78 42.25 -56.08
CA ASN A 23 -6.66 41.62 -56.81
C ASN A 23 -6.18 40.27 -56.20
N ARG A 24 -5.38 39.49 -56.96
CA ARG A 24 -5.12 38.05 -56.73
C ARG A 24 -3.91 37.72 -55.81
N ARG A 25 -4.05 36.72 -54.92
CA ARG A 25 -3.01 35.71 -54.61
C ARG A 25 -3.63 34.31 -54.50
N ARG A 26 -3.00 33.31 -55.13
CA ARG A 26 -3.49 31.92 -55.19
C ARG A 26 -3.30 31.20 -53.83
N LYS A 27 -4.35 30.57 -53.29
CA LYS A 27 -4.21 29.39 -52.41
C LYS A 27 -4.47 28.11 -53.23
N LYS A 28 -3.76 27.03 -52.91
CA LYS A 28 -4.02 25.69 -53.46
C LYS A 28 -5.32 25.12 -52.86
N PRO A 29 -6.02 24.18 -53.52
CA PRO A 29 -7.06 23.41 -52.86
C PRO A 29 -6.48 22.67 -51.65
N ILE A 30 -7.21 22.68 -50.54
CA ILE A 30 -6.87 21.92 -49.34
C ILE A 30 -7.35 20.48 -49.58
N CYS A 31 -6.42 19.52 -49.52
CA CYS A 31 -6.80 18.11 -49.57
C CYS A 31 -7.67 17.75 -48.35
N PRO A 32 -8.67 16.85 -48.48
CA PRO A 32 -9.45 16.40 -47.33
C PRO A 32 -8.50 15.79 -46.29
N VAL A 33 -8.65 16.22 -45.04
CA VAL A 33 -7.83 15.71 -43.92
C VAL A 33 -8.02 14.20 -43.81
N SER A 34 -6.93 13.47 -43.61
CA SER A 34 -6.94 12.02 -43.51
C SER A 34 -7.89 11.55 -42.41
N ARG A 35 -8.88 10.72 -42.77
CA ARG A 35 -9.63 9.92 -41.80
C ARG A 35 -8.63 9.14 -40.95
N THR A 36 -8.71 9.28 -39.63
CA THR A 36 -7.80 8.59 -38.70
C THR A 36 -8.03 7.08 -38.81
N THR A 37 -7.15 6.38 -39.52
CA THR A 37 -7.11 4.93 -39.53
C THR A 37 -6.82 4.46 -38.11
N MET A 38 -7.70 3.63 -37.54
CA MET A 38 -7.40 2.97 -36.27
C MET A 38 -6.13 2.11 -36.43
N ASP A 39 -5.18 2.25 -35.51
CA ASP A 39 -3.96 1.44 -35.47
C ASP A 39 -4.34 -0.05 -35.46
N GLN A 40 -4.14 -0.72 -36.60
CA GLN A 40 -4.09 -2.16 -36.68
C GLN A 40 -2.67 -2.61 -36.32
N VAL A 41 -2.57 -3.51 -35.36
CA VAL A 41 -1.31 -4.08 -34.89
C VAL A 41 -1.18 -5.47 -35.50
N CYS A 42 -0.15 -5.67 -36.32
CA CYS A 42 0.17 -6.98 -36.86
C CYS A 42 0.90 -7.82 -35.80
N VAL A 43 0.37 -9.00 -35.49
CA VAL A 43 0.93 -9.89 -34.45
C VAL A 43 0.98 -11.33 -34.94
N GLU A 44 2.15 -11.96 -34.82
CA GLU A 44 2.31 -13.42 -34.85
C GLU A 44 2.00 -13.99 -33.46
N PHE A 45 0.98 -14.85 -33.40
CA PHE A 45 0.67 -15.68 -32.24
C PHE A 45 1.27 -17.07 -32.43
N VAL A 46 2.23 -17.43 -31.59
CA VAL A 46 2.70 -18.81 -31.43
C VAL A 46 1.71 -19.53 -30.54
N LEU A 47 1.23 -20.70 -30.95
CA LEU A 47 0.19 -21.47 -30.28
C LEU A 47 0.80 -22.53 -29.33
N PRO A 48 0.00 -23.10 -28.39
CA PRO A 48 0.46 -24.17 -27.50
C PRO A 48 0.56 -25.55 -28.20
N THR A 49 0.21 -25.61 -29.49
CA THR A 49 0.17 -26.84 -30.29
C THR A 49 1.33 -26.88 -31.30
N VAL A 50 1.63 -28.07 -31.80
CA VAL A 50 2.78 -28.34 -32.67
C VAL A 50 2.29 -28.89 -34.01
N THR A 51 2.88 -28.43 -35.11
CA THR A 51 2.51 -28.83 -36.46
C THR A 51 2.55 -30.36 -36.61
N ARG A 52 1.44 -30.98 -37.06
CA ARG A 52 1.35 -32.45 -37.25
C ARG A 52 2.46 -32.94 -38.21
N GLY A 53 3.47 -33.63 -37.64
CA GLY A 53 4.61 -34.17 -38.38
C GLY A 53 5.92 -33.37 -38.29
N GLY A 54 5.98 -32.30 -37.49
CA GLY A 54 7.21 -31.51 -37.26
C GLY A 54 7.40 -31.12 -35.79
N ASN A 55 8.56 -30.54 -35.47
CA ASN A 55 8.90 -30.02 -34.12
C ASN A 55 8.61 -28.51 -33.97
N SER A 56 8.04 -27.86 -34.98
CA SER A 56 7.70 -26.44 -34.97
C SER A 56 6.33 -26.18 -34.29
N PRO A 57 6.23 -25.20 -33.38
CA PRO A 57 4.93 -24.79 -32.85
C PRO A 57 4.06 -24.17 -33.96
N ASP A 58 2.75 -24.37 -33.89
CA ASP A 58 1.81 -23.75 -34.82
C ASP A 58 1.82 -22.21 -34.64
N THR A 59 1.65 -21.46 -35.73
CA THR A 59 1.67 -19.98 -35.71
C THR A 59 0.50 -19.38 -36.50
N LEU A 60 -0.09 -18.30 -35.97
CA LEU A 60 -1.15 -17.54 -36.62
C LEU A 60 -0.82 -16.04 -36.65
N GLN A 61 -0.73 -15.45 -37.83
CA GLN A 61 -0.59 -14.01 -38.00
C GLN A 61 -1.98 -13.34 -38.07
N LEU A 62 -2.21 -12.32 -37.23
CA LEU A 62 -3.45 -11.56 -37.17
C LEU A 62 -3.19 -10.06 -37.27
N GLN A 63 -4.11 -9.34 -37.93
CA GLN A 63 -4.26 -7.90 -37.74
C GLN A 63 -5.24 -7.69 -36.58
N VAL A 64 -4.73 -7.14 -35.47
CA VAL A 64 -5.52 -6.86 -34.26
C VAL A 64 -5.88 -5.39 -34.23
N ALA A 65 -7.17 -5.08 -34.08
CA ALA A 65 -7.60 -3.69 -33.89
C ALA A 65 -7.17 -3.19 -32.51
N GLY A 66 -6.46 -2.06 -32.45
CA GLY A 66 -5.85 -1.56 -31.21
C GLY A 66 -6.82 -1.29 -30.05
N ASN A 67 -8.11 -1.15 -30.33
CA ASN A 67 -9.20 -0.92 -29.37
C ASN A 67 -9.84 -2.19 -28.79
N TRP A 68 -9.46 -3.40 -29.25
CA TRP A 68 -9.94 -4.66 -28.64
C TRP A 68 -9.37 -4.89 -27.25
N THR A 69 -10.07 -5.66 -26.41
CA THR A 69 -9.53 -6.16 -25.14
C THR A 69 -8.66 -7.41 -25.36
N VAL A 70 -7.75 -7.68 -24.43
CA VAL A 70 -6.95 -8.94 -24.39
C VAL A 70 -7.86 -10.18 -24.46
N GLU A 71 -9.00 -10.18 -23.78
CA GLU A 71 -10.01 -11.23 -23.81
C GLU A 71 -10.59 -11.46 -25.21
N GLN A 72 -10.96 -10.39 -25.93
CA GLN A 72 -11.44 -10.46 -27.31
C GLN A 72 -10.36 -10.97 -28.27
N VAL A 73 -9.11 -10.50 -28.12
CA VAL A 73 -7.97 -10.96 -28.91
C VAL A 73 -7.74 -12.46 -28.70
N LYS A 74 -7.73 -12.93 -27.45
CA LYS A 74 -7.56 -14.34 -27.10
C LYS A 74 -8.69 -15.21 -27.68
N ALA A 75 -9.94 -14.75 -27.62
CA ALA A 75 -11.07 -15.43 -28.23
C ALA A 75 -10.96 -15.52 -29.75
N GLN A 76 -10.51 -14.45 -30.43
CA GLN A 76 -10.34 -14.44 -31.88
C GLN A 76 -9.16 -15.31 -32.36
N VAL A 77 -8.06 -15.37 -31.59
CA VAL A 77 -6.96 -16.32 -31.82
C VAL A 77 -7.47 -17.76 -31.70
N TRP A 78 -8.28 -18.07 -30.68
CA TRP A 78 -8.86 -19.39 -30.48
C TRP A 78 -9.80 -19.80 -31.62
N LEU A 79 -10.71 -18.89 -32.01
CA LEU A 79 -11.63 -19.12 -33.14
C LEU A 79 -10.88 -19.35 -34.45
N LYS A 80 -9.79 -18.59 -34.70
CA LYS A 80 -8.91 -18.77 -35.86
C LYS A 80 -8.20 -20.13 -35.84
N ALA A 81 -7.71 -20.60 -34.68
CA ALA A 81 -7.06 -21.91 -34.58
C ALA A 81 -8.04 -23.06 -34.84
N VAL A 82 -9.24 -23.01 -34.25
CA VAL A 82 -10.32 -23.99 -34.45
C VAL A 82 -10.79 -24.01 -35.91
N THR A 83 -11.06 -22.85 -36.52
CA THR A 83 -11.50 -22.77 -37.92
C THR A 83 -10.40 -23.15 -38.93
N SER A 84 -9.13 -23.03 -38.55
CA SER A 84 -7.98 -23.53 -39.33
C SER A 84 -7.67 -25.02 -39.07
N ASN A 85 -8.49 -25.70 -38.26
CA ASN A 85 -8.36 -27.13 -37.92
C ASN A 85 -6.98 -27.52 -37.32
N LEU A 86 -6.33 -26.58 -36.62
CA LEU A 86 -5.05 -26.81 -35.94
C LEU A 86 -5.29 -27.69 -34.71
N CYS A 87 -4.53 -28.80 -34.60
CA CYS A 87 -4.56 -29.79 -33.50
C CYS A 87 -5.93 -29.93 -32.76
N PRO A 88 -6.99 -30.44 -33.43
CA PRO A 88 -8.36 -30.34 -32.92
C PRO A 88 -8.58 -30.96 -31.53
N GLU A 89 -7.84 -32.02 -31.21
CA GLU A 89 -7.85 -32.71 -29.92
C GLU A 89 -7.52 -31.78 -28.73
N PHE A 90 -6.65 -30.78 -28.93
CA PHE A 90 -6.33 -29.79 -27.91
C PHE A 90 -7.50 -28.80 -27.73
N TYR A 91 -7.98 -28.23 -28.83
CA TYR A 91 -9.01 -27.18 -28.81
C TYR A 91 -10.42 -27.68 -28.48
N GLN A 92 -10.67 -28.99 -28.55
CA GLN A 92 -11.87 -29.65 -28.02
C GLN A 92 -11.76 -29.95 -26.51
N ARG A 93 -10.55 -30.17 -25.99
CA ARG A 93 -10.30 -30.55 -24.58
C ARG A 93 -10.18 -29.35 -23.65
N PHE A 94 -9.68 -28.22 -24.15
CA PHE A 94 -9.41 -27.02 -23.36
C PHE A 94 -10.28 -25.83 -23.81
N SER A 95 -10.24 -24.75 -23.04
CA SER A 95 -10.85 -23.46 -23.38
C SER A 95 -9.79 -22.34 -23.39
N PRO A 96 -10.10 -21.15 -23.93
CA PRO A 96 -9.19 -20.01 -23.92
C PRO A 96 -8.63 -19.65 -22.53
N ASP A 97 -9.33 -19.96 -21.44
CA ASP A 97 -8.94 -19.60 -20.05
C ASP A 97 -7.95 -20.57 -19.42
N HIS A 98 -7.81 -21.75 -20.02
CA HIS A 98 -6.73 -22.70 -19.75
C HIS A 98 -5.39 -22.25 -20.34
N CYS A 99 -5.36 -21.15 -21.11
CA CYS A 99 -4.16 -20.57 -21.68
C CYS A 99 -3.89 -19.15 -21.18
N ILE A 100 -2.61 -18.77 -21.17
CA ILE A 100 -2.10 -17.42 -20.88
C ILE A 100 -1.34 -16.88 -22.10
N LEU A 101 -1.23 -15.56 -22.20
CA LEU A 101 -0.51 -14.88 -23.28
C LEU A 101 0.79 -14.29 -22.74
N LEU A 102 1.92 -14.64 -23.34
CA LEU A 102 3.26 -14.21 -22.97
C LEU A 102 3.93 -13.43 -24.11
N TYR A 103 4.82 -12.50 -23.78
CA TYR A 103 5.72 -11.85 -24.75
C TYR A 103 7.12 -11.68 -24.17
N GLN A 104 8.10 -11.35 -25.03
CA GLN A 104 9.47 -11.10 -24.61
C GLN A 104 9.85 -9.61 -24.74
N LYS A 105 10.43 -9.04 -23.67
CA LYS A 105 10.92 -7.65 -23.62
C LYS A 105 12.28 -7.61 -22.94
N LYS A 106 13.31 -7.10 -23.64
CA LYS A 106 14.70 -7.02 -23.16
C LYS A 106 15.26 -8.34 -22.58
N GLY A 107 14.83 -9.49 -23.11
CA GLY A 107 15.21 -10.83 -22.63
C GLY A 107 14.19 -11.45 -21.67
N THR A 108 13.58 -10.65 -20.79
CA THR A 108 12.54 -11.09 -19.84
C THR A 108 11.25 -11.56 -20.55
N VAL A 109 10.59 -12.56 -19.97
CA VAL A 109 9.26 -13.03 -20.38
C VAL A 109 8.19 -12.37 -19.50
N CYS A 110 7.19 -11.76 -20.14
CA CYS A 110 6.12 -11.03 -19.49
C CYS A 110 4.74 -11.64 -19.77
N GLU A 111 3.87 -11.73 -18.75
CA GLU A 111 2.47 -12.18 -18.87
C GLU A 111 1.54 -11.00 -19.15
N ILE A 112 0.69 -11.16 -20.18
CA ILE A 112 -0.44 -10.28 -20.45
C ILE A 112 -1.62 -10.77 -19.59
N TYR A 113 -1.60 -10.36 -18.33
CA TYR A 113 -2.52 -10.88 -17.30
C TYR A 113 -3.91 -10.21 -17.31
N ASP A 114 -3.98 -8.90 -17.55
CA ASP A 114 -5.25 -8.16 -17.50
C ASP A 114 -6.09 -8.41 -18.75
N LYS A 115 -7.03 -9.37 -18.65
CA LYS A 115 -7.95 -9.73 -19.75
C LYS A 115 -8.81 -8.56 -20.26
N HIS A 116 -9.04 -7.53 -19.43
CA HIS A 116 -9.84 -6.36 -19.81
C HIS A 116 -9.01 -5.23 -20.41
N GLN A 117 -7.68 -5.31 -20.39
CA GLN A 117 -6.80 -4.27 -20.93
C GLN A 117 -6.99 -4.09 -22.44
N VAL A 118 -6.99 -2.84 -22.88
CA VAL A 118 -7.07 -2.47 -24.31
C VAL A 118 -5.73 -2.76 -24.99
N PHE A 119 -5.74 -3.52 -26.08
CA PHE A 119 -4.55 -4.11 -26.69
C PHE A 119 -3.47 -3.09 -27.07
N GLN A 120 -3.84 -1.91 -27.61
CA GLN A 120 -2.88 -0.86 -27.95
C GLN A 120 -2.15 -0.21 -26.77
N THR A 121 -2.63 -0.39 -25.53
CA THR A 121 -2.05 0.24 -24.33
C THR A 121 -1.03 -0.64 -23.63
N LEU A 122 -0.96 -1.93 -23.98
CA LEU A 122 0.04 -2.91 -23.51
C LEU A 122 1.47 -2.40 -23.73
N ASP A 123 2.36 -2.72 -22.79
CA ASP A 123 3.77 -2.34 -22.85
C ASP A 123 4.49 -3.05 -24.02
N CYS A 124 4.06 -4.26 -24.41
CA CYS A 124 4.57 -4.92 -25.63
C CYS A 124 4.37 -4.06 -26.90
N ILE A 125 3.20 -3.46 -27.10
CA ILE A 125 2.92 -2.64 -28.29
C ILE A 125 3.71 -1.32 -28.23
N ARG A 126 3.84 -0.71 -27.05
CA ARG A 126 4.68 0.49 -26.85
C ARG A 126 6.14 0.21 -27.20
N TYR A 127 6.65 -0.92 -26.72
CA TYR A 127 8.01 -1.40 -26.96
C TYR A 127 8.26 -1.69 -28.44
N TRP A 128 7.34 -2.35 -29.15
CA TRP A 128 7.46 -2.61 -30.58
C TRP A 128 7.37 -1.34 -31.44
N ARG A 129 6.46 -0.40 -31.12
CA ARG A 129 6.39 0.94 -31.75
C ARG A 129 7.71 1.69 -31.56
N ALA A 130 8.27 1.71 -30.35
CA ALA A 130 9.55 2.37 -30.05
C ALA A 130 10.74 1.75 -30.81
N LEU A 131 10.72 0.42 -31.03
CA LEU A 131 11.70 -0.30 -31.83
C LEU A 131 11.43 -0.28 -33.35
N LYS A 132 10.34 0.36 -33.80
CA LYS A 132 9.86 0.32 -35.20
C LYS A 132 9.73 -1.10 -35.75
N LYS A 133 9.18 -2.03 -34.96
CA LYS A 133 8.82 -3.37 -35.43
C LYS A 133 7.43 -3.39 -36.06
N ASP A 134 7.34 -3.79 -37.32
CA ASP A 134 6.07 -3.90 -38.06
C ASP A 134 5.22 -5.10 -37.62
N ILE A 135 5.85 -6.15 -37.09
CA ILE A 135 5.19 -7.37 -36.61
C ILE A 135 5.61 -7.66 -35.16
N GLY A 136 4.61 -7.75 -34.28
CA GLY A 136 4.73 -8.20 -32.90
C GLY A 136 4.72 -9.72 -32.77
N ARG A 137 5.19 -10.24 -31.63
CA ARG A 137 5.17 -11.69 -31.33
C ARG A 137 4.64 -11.98 -29.93
N ILE A 138 3.61 -12.82 -29.85
CA ILE A 138 2.99 -13.29 -28.60
C ILE A 138 2.99 -14.81 -28.60
N GLN A 139 3.22 -15.43 -27.45
CA GLN A 139 3.10 -16.87 -27.24
C GLN A 139 1.85 -17.14 -26.41
N MET A 140 0.94 -17.98 -26.93
CA MET A 140 -0.15 -18.55 -26.17
C MET A 140 0.30 -19.90 -25.62
N VAL A 141 0.39 -20.03 -24.29
CA VAL A 141 0.82 -21.27 -23.63
C VAL A 141 -0.26 -21.75 -22.67
N GLN A 142 -0.34 -23.06 -22.44
CA GLN A 142 -1.20 -23.61 -21.39
C GLN A 142 -0.76 -23.05 -20.03
N ARG A 143 -1.74 -22.64 -19.19
CA ARG A 143 -1.50 -22.11 -17.85
C ARG A 143 -0.72 -23.16 -17.02
N PRO A 144 0.49 -22.84 -16.51
CA PRO A 144 1.25 -23.76 -15.68
C PRO A 144 0.45 -24.15 -14.43
N GLN A 145 0.47 -25.44 -14.10
CA GLN A 145 -0.02 -25.92 -12.80
C GLN A 145 1.09 -25.74 -11.75
N PRO A 146 0.76 -25.34 -10.51
CA PRO A 146 1.75 -25.18 -9.46
C PRO A 146 2.38 -26.53 -9.10
N SER A 147 3.71 -26.57 -8.97
CA SER A 147 4.43 -27.77 -8.54
C SER A 147 4.19 -28.06 -7.06
N GLU A 148 4.35 -29.33 -6.64
CA GLU A 148 4.26 -29.71 -5.23
C GLU A 148 5.23 -28.92 -4.34
N GLN A 149 6.45 -28.64 -4.85
CA GLN A 149 7.44 -27.77 -4.20
C GLN A 149 6.90 -26.34 -3.99
N SER A 150 6.26 -25.76 -5.02
CA SER A 150 5.65 -24.41 -4.94
C SER A 150 4.49 -24.39 -3.93
N ILE A 151 3.65 -25.43 -3.91
CA ILE A 151 2.55 -25.57 -2.94
C ILE A 151 3.09 -25.71 -1.50
N GLN A 152 4.15 -26.50 -1.29
CA GLN A 152 4.78 -26.66 0.02
C GLN A 152 5.44 -25.36 0.50
N TYR A 153 6.13 -24.65 -0.39
CA TYR A 153 6.72 -23.35 -0.09
C TYR A 153 5.65 -22.30 0.22
N GLN A 154 4.54 -22.25 -0.54
CA GLN A 154 3.40 -21.39 -0.23
C GLN A 154 2.83 -21.69 1.17
N ARG A 155 2.66 -22.96 1.55
CA ARG A 155 2.19 -23.34 2.90
C ARG A 155 3.15 -22.88 4.00
N TYR A 156 4.46 -22.97 3.77
CA TYR A 156 5.48 -22.45 4.70
C TYR A 156 5.37 -20.92 4.84
N LEU A 157 5.24 -20.19 3.74
CA LEU A 157 5.00 -18.74 3.77
C LEU A 157 3.70 -18.39 4.49
N ASN A 158 2.59 -19.09 4.22
CA ASN A 158 1.29 -18.86 4.87
C ASN A 158 1.38 -19.03 6.40
N HIS A 159 2.18 -19.99 6.89
CA HIS A 159 2.47 -20.14 8.33
C HIS A 159 3.27 -18.97 8.89
N LEU A 160 4.34 -18.51 8.20
CA LEU A 160 5.11 -17.32 8.60
C LEU A 160 4.29 -16.02 8.55
N ILE A 161 3.33 -15.93 7.64
CA ILE A 161 2.40 -14.80 7.53
C ILE A 161 1.31 -14.85 8.62
N GLY A 162 0.82 -16.04 8.97
CA GLY A 162 -0.35 -16.22 9.83
C GLY A 162 -1.69 -16.06 9.12
N TYR A 163 -1.69 -16.08 7.77
CA TYR A 163 -2.87 -15.94 6.91
C TYR A 163 -2.64 -16.66 5.58
N ASP A 164 -3.69 -17.19 4.97
CA ASP A 164 -3.61 -17.80 3.64
C ASP A 164 -3.88 -16.77 2.54
N VAL A 165 -2.81 -16.26 1.91
CA VAL A 165 -2.89 -15.30 0.80
C VAL A 165 -3.46 -15.90 -0.50
N THR A 166 -3.74 -17.21 -0.53
CA THR A 166 -4.42 -17.88 -1.65
C THR A 166 -5.93 -18.05 -1.44
N ASP A 167 -6.47 -17.72 -0.25
CA ASP A 167 -7.91 -17.70 -0.01
C ASP A 167 -8.59 -16.50 -0.70
N VAL A 168 -9.06 -16.74 -1.93
CA VAL A 168 -9.89 -15.79 -2.68
C VAL A 168 -11.38 -15.85 -2.34
N SER A 169 -11.83 -16.73 -1.42
CA SER A 169 -13.26 -16.91 -1.13
C SER A 169 -13.95 -15.66 -0.56
N ASN A 170 -13.17 -14.70 -0.06
CA ASN A 170 -13.62 -13.47 0.58
C ASN A 170 -13.37 -12.21 -0.27
N VAL A 171 -13.04 -12.35 -1.56
CA VAL A 171 -12.78 -11.23 -2.48
C VAL A 171 -13.80 -11.21 -3.61
N HIS A 172 -14.37 -10.03 -3.93
CA HIS A 172 -15.35 -9.87 -5.01
C HIS A 172 -14.71 -9.66 -6.41
N ASP A 173 -13.39 -9.65 -6.50
CA ASP A 173 -12.59 -9.49 -7.70
C ASP A 173 -11.20 -10.15 -7.50
N ASP A 174 -10.31 -10.01 -8.47
CA ASP A 174 -8.96 -10.56 -8.49
C ASP A 174 -7.88 -9.57 -7.98
N GLU A 175 -8.23 -8.48 -7.28
CA GLU A 175 -7.26 -7.46 -6.83
C GLU A 175 -6.13 -8.04 -5.97
N LEU A 176 -6.42 -9.07 -5.16
CA LEU A 176 -5.44 -9.76 -4.33
C LEU A 176 -4.39 -10.48 -5.20
N GLU A 177 -4.81 -11.35 -6.12
CA GLU A 177 -3.92 -12.11 -7.01
C GLU A 177 -3.20 -11.18 -8.01
N PHE A 178 -3.89 -10.15 -8.52
CA PHE A 178 -3.29 -9.09 -9.33
C PHE A 178 -2.17 -8.38 -8.56
N THR A 179 -2.37 -8.09 -7.27
CA THR A 179 -1.36 -7.47 -6.40
C THR A 179 -0.19 -8.41 -6.12
N ARG A 180 -0.43 -9.69 -5.84
CA ARG A 180 0.62 -10.71 -5.65
C ARG A 180 1.55 -10.78 -6.86
N ARG A 181 0.98 -10.77 -8.07
CA ARG A 181 1.73 -10.74 -9.33
C ARG A 181 2.38 -9.38 -9.63
N LYS A 182 1.76 -8.27 -9.20
CA LYS A 182 2.32 -6.92 -9.42
C LYS A 182 3.56 -6.63 -8.58
N LEU A 183 3.64 -7.17 -7.35
CA LEU A 183 4.80 -7.00 -6.48
C LEU A 183 6.04 -7.81 -6.96
N LEU A 184 5.89 -8.65 -7.97
CA LEU A 184 6.98 -9.35 -8.66
C LEU A 184 7.97 -8.38 -9.33
N THR A 185 7.49 -7.41 -10.12
CA THR A 185 8.36 -6.43 -10.81
C THR A 185 9.27 -5.67 -9.83
N PRO A 186 8.76 -4.96 -8.80
CA PRO A 186 9.63 -4.20 -7.89
C PRO A 186 10.54 -5.11 -7.05
N ARG A 187 10.08 -6.30 -6.62
CA ARG A 187 10.97 -7.26 -5.93
C ARG A 187 12.15 -7.65 -6.81
N ARG A 188 11.92 -7.98 -8.09
CA ARG A 188 13.00 -8.38 -9.01
C ARG A 188 14.03 -7.27 -9.25
N ILE A 189 13.60 -6.01 -9.22
CA ILE A 189 14.50 -4.84 -9.35
C ILE A 189 15.34 -4.68 -8.08
N GLU A 190 14.74 -4.73 -6.89
CA GLU A 190 15.51 -4.70 -5.64
C GLU A 190 16.48 -5.88 -5.52
N LEU A 191 16.10 -7.06 -6.01
CA LEU A 191 16.97 -8.25 -6.00
C LEU A 191 18.05 -8.23 -7.10
N SER A 192 17.91 -7.46 -8.18
CA SER A 192 18.99 -7.27 -9.16
C SER A 192 20.03 -6.25 -8.71
N ASP A 193 19.60 -5.28 -7.88
CA ASP A 193 20.42 -4.14 -7.47
C ASP A 193 21.09 -4.37 -6.09
N ARG A 194 20.71 -5.46 -5.39
CA ARG A 194 21.25 -5.86 -4.08
C ARG A 194 22.51 -6.71 -4.19
N ASP A 195 23.62 -6.23 -3.63
CA ASP A 195 24.78 -7.07 -3.33
C ASP A 195 24.46 -8.07 -2.18
N PRO A 196 24.58 -9.39 -2.41
CA PRO A 196 24.39 -10.39 -1.36
C PRO A 196 25.36 -10.24 -0.18
N ARG A 197 26.60 -9.75 -0.39
CA ARG A 197 27.59 -9.60 0.70
C ARG A 197 27.25 -8.43 1.63
N LEU A 198 26.96 -7.26 1.07
CA LEU A 198 26.48 -6.11 1.85
C LEU A 198 25.17 -6.43 2.59
N TYR A 199 24.27 -7.21 1.98
CA TYR A 199 23.03 -7.62 2.65
C TYR A 199 23.25 -8.72 3.70
N CYS A 200 24.19 -9.67 3.51
CA CYS A 200 24.46 -10.69 4.52
C CYS A 200 25.10 -10.09 5.79
N MET A 201 25.86 -9.00 5.63
CA MET A 201 26.54 -8.23 6.70
C MET A 201 25.89 -6.86 6.99
N ASP A 202 24.58 -6.71 6.74
CA ASP A 202 23.78 -5.46 6.86
C ASP A 202 24.26 -4.49 7.97
N PRO A 203 25.03 -3.43 7.63
CA PRO A 203 25.75 -2.63 8.62
C PRO A 203 24.86 -1.54 9.24
N TRP A 204 24.71 -1.55 10.57
CA TRP A 204 23.85 -0.58 11.27
C TRP A 204 24.53 0.81 11.40
N VAL A 205 24.38 1.64 10.36
CA VAL A 205 25.02 2.95 10.23
C VAL A 205 24.04 4.13 10.22
N THR A 206 24.57 5.36 10.32
CA THR A 206 23.87 6.62 10.05
C THR A 206 24.80 7.61 9.34
N CYS A 207 24.27 8.43 8.42
CA CYS A 207 25.04 9.50 7.76
C CYS A 207 25.06 10.81 8.56
N LYS A 208 24.30 10.91 9.65
CA LYS A 208 24.21 12.12 10.49
C LYS A 208 25.58 12.41 11.14
N PRO A 209 26.08 13.65 11.18
CA PRO A 209 27.41 13.94 11.74
C PRO A 209 27.51 13.55 13.22
N LEU A 210 28.71 13.23 13.71
CA LEU A 210 28.92 12.89 15.11
C LEU A 210 28.69 14.13 16.00
N PRO A 211 27.79 14.08 17.02
CA PRO A 211 27.50 15.24 17.86
C PRO A 211 28.75 15.78 18.58
N GLN A 212 28.82 17.10 18.74
CA GLN A 212 29.99 17.79 19.32
C GLN A 212 30.35 17.29 20.74
N HIS A 213 29.35 16.86 21.52
CA HIS A 213 29.53 16.31 22.87
C HIS A 213 30.06 14.85 22.89
N LEU A 214 30.02 14.15 21.75
CA LEU A 214 30.69 12.86 21.54
C LEU A 214 32.08 13.06 20.92
N LEU A 215 32.25 14.03 20.01
CA LEU A 215 33.56 14.44 19.50
C LEU A 215 34.51 14.85 20.64
N SER A 216 34.01 15.51 21.70
CA SER A 216 34.81 15.83 22.89
C SER A 216 35.27 14.61 23.73
N LYS A 217 34.80 13.39 23.41
CA LYS A 217 35.31 12.12 23.99
C LYS A 217 36.36 11.43 23.10
N VAL A 218 36.62 11.94 21.89
CA VAL A 218 37.56 11.35 20.93
C VAL A 218 38.94 11.99 21.08
N CYS A 219 39.97 11.18 21.32
CA CYS A 219 41.33 11.66 21.60
C CYS A 219 42.13 11.84 20.31
N ASN A 220 42.30 13.09 19.87
CA ASN A 220 43.01 13.48 18.64
C ASN A 220 42.47 12.76 17.39
N GLY A 221 41.14 12.75 17.21
CA GLY A 221 40.49 12.06 16.09
C GLY A 221 40.51 10.54 16.16
N CYS A 222 41.04 9.94 17.23
CA CYS A 222 41.21 8.51 17.36
C CYS A 222 40.46 7.92 18.56
N ILE A 223 40.11 6.63 18.44
CA ILE A 223 39.52 5.82 19.53
C ILE A 223 40.31 4.51 19.72
N LEU A 224 40.09 3.86 20.85
CA LEU A 224 40.65 2.54 21.13
C LEU A 224 39.61 1.46 20.84
N VAL A 225 40.04 0.40 20.15
CA VAL A 225 39.20 -0.75 19.78
C VAL A 225 39.94 -2.02 20.19
N VAL A 226 39.25 -2.93 20.85
CA VAL A 226 39.76 -4.24 21.28
C VAL A 226 39.23 -5.29 20.32
N ILE A 227 40.11 -5.86 19.49
CA ILE A 227 39.77 -6.95 18.58
C ILE A 227 40.10 -8.28 19.26
N HIS A 228 39.10 -9.17 19.34
CA HIS A 228 39.22 -10.52 19.87
C HIS A 228 39.37 -11.52 18.71
N ILE A 229 40.28 -12.48 18.86
CA ILE A 229 40.50 -13.62 17.98
C ILE A 229 40.49 -14.88 18.84
N GLN A 230 39.48 -15.74 18.66
CA GLN A 230 39.27 -16.95 19.47
C GLN A 230 39.23 -16.65 20.98
N SER A 231 40.33 -16.86 21.71
CA SER A 231 40.49 -16.63 23.15
C SER A 231 41.47 -15.50 23.51
N VAL A 232 42.07 -14.85 22.51
CA VAL A 232 43.08 -13.79 22.66
C VAL A 232 42.52 -12.46 22.19
N SER A 233 42.91 -11.35 22.82
CA SER A 233 42.51 -10.01 22.40
C SER A 233 43.69 -9.07 22.21
N GLN A 234 43.51 -8.04 21.38
CA GLN A 234 44.50 -7.00 21.16
C GLN A 234 43.85 -5.64 20.94
N THR A 235 44.29 -4.65 21.71
CA THR A 235 43.89 -3.25 21.52
C THR A 235 44.65 -2.61 20.35
N ILE A 236 43.91 -1.92 19.49
CA ILE A 236 44.42 -1.00 18.46
C ILE A 236 43.90 0.42 18.72
N LYS A 237 44.62 1.39 18.17
CA LYS A 237 44.20 2.79 18.08
C LYS A 237 43.90 3.06 16.61
N VAL A 238 42.68 3.49 16.34
CA VAL A 238 42.15 3.74 14.99
C VAL A 238 41.63 5.17 14.89
N SER A 239 41.63 5.75 13.70
CA SER A 239 40.91 6.99 13.44
C SER A 239 39.40 6.73 13.52
N ILE A 240 38.63 7.78 13.84
CA ILE A 240 37.18 7.71 13.69
C ILE A 240 36.74 7.75 12.21
N ASP A 241 37.66 8.15 11.32
CA ASP A 241 37.44 8.24 9.88
C ASP A 241 37.88 7.00 9.10
N ASP A 242 38.55 6.04 9.74
CA ASP A 242 39.00 4.80 9.09
C ASP A 242 37.79 3.92 8.70
N THR A 243 37.84 3.26 7.53
CA THR A 243 36.87 2.24 7.13
C THR A 243 37.18 0.87 7.75
N PRO A 244 36.22 -0.07 7.83
CA PRO A 244 36.47 -1.43 8.32
C PRO A 244 37.62 -2.16 7.59
N GLU A 245 37.76 -1.96 6.28
CA GLU A 245 38.87 -2.49 5.48
C GLU A 245 40.21 -1.92 5.93
N GLN A 246 40.32 -0.60 6.08
CA GLN A 246 41.55 0.07 6.56
C GLN A 246 41.92 -0.36 7.98
N ILE A 247 40.92 -0.56 8.84
CA ILE A 247 41.09 -1.10 10.19
C ILE A 247 41.65 -2.53 10.12
N LEU A 248 41.08 -3.39 9.28
CA LEU A 248 41.56 -4.76 9.05
C LEU A 248 43.01 -4.77 8.54
N SER A 249 43.35 -4.01 7.48
CA SER A 249 44.73 -3.91 6.98
C SER A 249 45.71 -3.42 8.05
N SER A 250 45.35 -2.39 8.82
CA SER A 250 46.19 -1.87 9.91
C SER A 250 46.41 -2.91 11.02
N PHE A 251 45.38 -3.71 11.31
CA PHE A 251 45.43 -4.78 12.29
C PHE A 251 46.29 -5.94 11.80
N PHE A 252 46.09 -6.41 10.57
CA PHE A 252 46.86 -7.49 9.95
C PHE A 252 48.34 -7.15 9.80
N ALA A 253 48.68 -5.90 9.46
CA ALA A 253 50.06 -5.40 9.51
C ALA A 253 50.64 -5.45 10.93
N LYS A 254 49.86 -5.07 11.96
CA LYS A 254 50.27 -5.11 13.37
C LYS A 254 50.44 -6.53 13.93
N ILE A 255 49.72 -7.53 13.38
CA ILE A 255 49.81 -8.94 13.79
C ILE A 255 50.65 -9.83 12.88
N ALA A 256 51.30 -9.32 11.84
CA ALA A 256 52.05 -10.11 10.86
C ALA A 256 53.00 -11.14 11.53
N ASN A 257 53.85 -10.67 12.45
CA ASN A 257 54.81 -11.51 13.21
C ASN A 257 54.17 -12.38 14.31
N LYS A 258 52.82 -12.44 14.38
CA LYS A 258 52.04 -13.16 15.40
C LYS A 258 50.87 -13.98 14.84
N ARG A 259 50.61 -13.97 13.51
CA ARG A 259 49.50 -14.68 12.86
C ARG A 259 49.33 -16.12 13.36
N ALA A 260 50.41 -16.91 13.36
CA ALA A 260 50.41 -18.30 13.83
C ALA A 260 50.09 -18.44 15.34
N LEU A 261 50.52 -17.51 16.20
CA LEU A 261 50.21 -17.50 17.63
C LEU A 261 48.76 -17.11 17.93
N LEU A 262 48.08 -16.47 16.97
CA LEU A 262 46.68 -16.07 17.03
C LEU A 262 45.75 -17.08 16.32
N GLY A 263 46.28 -18.21 15.89
CA GLY A 263 45.52 -19.26 15.21
C GLY A 263 45.04 -18.89 13.80
N ILE A 264 45.67 -17.90 13.15
CA ILE A 264 45.34 -17.46 11.78
C ILE A 264 46.32 -18.14 10.79
N PRO A 265 45.82 -18.98 9.86
CA PRO A 265 46.63 -19.59 8.80
C PRO A 265 47.30 -18.57 7.87
N GLU A 266 48.49 -18.89 7.38
CA GLU A 266 49.25 -18.00 6.47
C GLU A 266 48.58 -17.81 5.11
N ASN A 267 47.75 -18.77 4.67
CA ASN A 267 47.02 -18.72 3.41
C ASN A 267 45.77 -17.82 3.43
N LEU A 268 45.44 -17.18 4.56
CA LEU A 268 44.32 -16.25 4.68
C LEU A 268 44.80 -14.79 4.71
N SER A 269 44.02 -13.92 4.07
CA SER A 269 44.21 -12.48 3.95
C SER A 269 43.26 -11.72 4.88
N GLU A 270 43.40 -10.40 4.95
CA GLU A 270 42.42 -9.53 5.61
C GLU A 270 41.02 -9.58 4.97
N ASN A 271 40.90 -9.96 3.69
CA ASN A 271 39.61 -10.06 2.98
C ASN A 271 38.80 -11.31 3.33
N ASP A 272 39.41 -12.28 4.01
CA ASP A 272 38.75 -13.54 4.41
C ASP A 272 38.02 -13.41 5.77
N PHE A 273 38.02 -12.21 6.37
CA PHE A 273 37.44 -11.92 7.67
C PHE A 273 36.56 -10.67 7.66
N VAL A 274 35.65 -10.58 8.64
CA VAL A 274 34.87 -9.39 8.97
C VAL A 274 35.03 -9.06 10.45
N LEU A 275 34.83 -7.79 10.81
CA LEU A 275 34.71 -7.34 12.19
C LEU A 275 33.23 -7.36 12.60
N ARG A 276 32.88 -8.16 13.62
CA ARG A 276 31.54 -8.18 14.23
C ARG A 276 31.60 -7.64 15.66
N VAL A 277 30.52 -7.03 16.14
CA VAL A 277 30.39 -6.59 17.53
C VAL A 277 30.33 -7.78 18.50
N CYS A 278 31.12 -7.78 19.57
CA CYS A 278 31.11 -8.87 20.56
C CYS A 278 29.74 -9.01 21.24
N GLY A 279 29.17 -10.22 21.20
CA GLY A 279 27.86 -10.51 21.79
C GLY A 279 26.66 -10.05 20.95
N ARG A 280 26.86 -9.55 19.71
CA ARG A 280 25.81 -9.03 18.83
C ARG A 280 26.00 -9.45 17.37
N GLU A 281 24.90 -9.74 16.67
CA GLU A 281 24.87 -10.03 15.23
C GLU A 281 24.84 -8.74 14.39
N GLU A 282 25.83 -7.87 14.61
CA GLU A 282 25.99 -6.56 13.97
C GLU A 282 27.43 -6.40 13.45
N PHE A 283 27.57 -6.18 12.14
CA PHE A 283 28.86 -6.18 11.44
C PHE A 283 29.35 -4.77 11.12
N LEU A 284 30.68 -4.62 11.07
CA LEU A 284 31.37 -3.45 10.54
C LEU A 284 31.86 -3.81 9.13
N TYR A 285 31.12 -3.37 8.12
CA TYR A 285 31.37 -3.70 6.70
C TYR A 285 31.02 -2.52 5.78
N GLY A 286 31.66 -2.47 4.61
CA GLY A 286 31.48 -1.43 3.58
C GLY A 286 32.15 -0.08 3.89
N ASP A 287 32.09 0.82 2.92
CA ASP A 287 32.91 2.04 2.80
C ASP A 287 32.54 3.18 3.78
N LYS A 288 31.92 2.89 4.92
CA LYS A 288 31.53 3.88 5.92
C LYS A 288 32.64 4.05 6.97
N PRO A 289 32.96 5.29 7.38
CA PRO A 289 33.95 5.53 8.43
C PRO A 289 33.42 5.01 9.78
N LEU A 290 34.34 4.64 10.68
CA LEU A 290 34.01 4.06 11.98
C LEU A 290 33.03 4.91 12.81
N GLN A 291 33.10 6.25 12.70
CA GLN A 291 32.15 7.16 13.36
C GLN A 291 30.68 7.01 12.89
N ASN A 292 30.39 6.36 11.77
CA ASN A 292 29.02 6.24 11.27
C ASN A 292 28.28 5.00 11.79
N PHE A 293 28.96 4.04 12.43
CA PHE A 293 28.32 2.85 12.99
C PHE A 293 27.62 3.18 14.32
N ASN A 294 26.32 2.84 14.42
CA ASN A 294 25.50 3.23 15.56
C ASN A 294 25.95 2.57 16.87
N TRP A 295 26.49 1.35 16.83
CA TRP A 295 27.10 0.71 18.00
C TRP A 295 28.31 1.49 18.53
N ILE A 296 29.19 1.99 17.65
CA ILE A 296 30.35 2.82 18.02
C ILE A 296 29.87 4.12 18.68
N ARG A 297 28.82 4.75 18.13
CA ARG A 297 28.19 5.94 18.74
C ARG A 297 27.59 5.64 20.10
N GLN A 298 26.99 4.48 20.30
CA GLN A 298 26.45 4.03 21.58
C GLN A 298 27.54 3.83 22.63
N CYS A 299 28.63 3.12 22.30
CA CYS A 299 29.77 2.98 23.21
C CYS A 299 30.38 4.35 23.56
N LEU A 300 30.52 5.27 22.59
CA LEU A 300 30.96 6.64 22.85
C LEU A 300 29.96 7.42 23.71
N LYS A 301 28.65 7.29 23.51
CA LYS A 301 27.60 7.95 24.31
C LYS A 301 27.68 7.50 25.77
N ASN A 302 27.82 6.20 26.02
CA ASN A 302 27.88 5.61 27.35
C ASN A 302 29.26 5.73 28.04
N GLY A 303 30.35 5.73 27.27
CA GLY A 303 31.73 5.63 27.79
C GLY A 303 32.22 4.18 27.95
N GLU A 304 31.74 3.27 27.10
CA GLU A 304 32.08 1.84 27.11
C GLU A 304 33.29 1.54 26.21
N GLU A 305 34.04 0.47 26.53
CA GLU A 305 35.10 -0.05 25.64
C GLU A 305 34.50 -0.72 24.40
N ILE A 306 35.10 -0.45 23.24
CA ILE A 306 34.65 -1.00 21.95
C ILE A 306 35.30 -2.36 21.76
N HIS A 307 34.51 -3.43 21.89
CA HIS A 307 34.95 -4.80 21.66
C HIS A 307 34.36 -5.36 20.35
N LEU A 308 35.24 -5.83 19.47
CA LEU A 308 34.91 -6.48 18.21
C LEU A 308 35.54 -7.88 18.17
N VAL A 309 34.93 -8.82 17.46
CA VAL A 309 35.51 -10.13 17.13
C VAL A 309 35.90 -10.17 15.66
N LEU A 310 37.04 -10.78 15.36
CA LEU A 310 37.46 -11.13 14.00
C LEU A 310 36.97 -12.54 13.68
N GLU A 311 36.09 -12.68 12.69
CA GLU A 311 35.51 -13.95 12.27
C GLU A 311 35.34 -14.03 10.75
N ALA A 312 35.08 -15.21 10.20
CA ALA A 312 34.76 -15.36 8.78
C ALA A 312 33.38 -14.74 8.46
N PRO A 313 33.18 -14.10 7.30
CA PRO A 313 31.91 -13.48 6.94
C PRO A 313 30.79 -14.52 6.76
N PRO A 314 29.51 -14.15 6.98
CA PRO A 314 28.36 -15.02 6.70
C PRO A 314 28.29 -15.44 5.23
N ASP A 315 27.82 -16.67 4.99
CA ASP A 315 27.60 -17.20 3.65
C ASP A 315 26.57 -16.35 2.86
N PRO A 316 26.98 -15.68 1.77
CA PRO A 316 26.08 -14.85 0.97
C PRO A 316 25.10 -15.67 0.12
N ASP A 317 25.37 -16.95 -0.17
CA ASP A 317 24.50 -17.76 -1.01
C ASP A 317 23.15 -18.05 -0.33
N LEU A 318 23.09 -17.99 1.02
CA LEU A 318 21.85 -18.04 1.80
C LEU A 318 20.92 -16.83 1.59
N ASP A 319 21.43 -15.74 1.02
CA ASP A 319 20.65 -14.54 0.67
C ASP A 319 20.38 -14.41 -0.85
N VAL A 320 20.88 -15.36 -1.66
CA VAL A 320 20.61 -15.44 -3.11
C VAL A 320 19.26 -16.12 -3.35
N VAL A 321 18.27 -15.31 -3.73
CA VAL A 321 16.89 -15.77 -3.99
C VAL A 321 16.81 -16.44 -5.37
N GLN A 322 16.52 -17.74 -5.40
CA GLN A 322 16.25 -18.49 -6.63
C GLN A 322 14.82 -19.07 -6.68
N LYS A 323 14.36 -19.35 -7.91
CA LYS A 323 12.98 -19.71 -8.31
C LYS A 323 11.92 -18.66 -7.99
N GLU A 324 11.37 -18.07 -9.05
CA GLU A 324 10.04 -17.45 -9.04
C GLU A 324 9.13 -18.22 -10.01
N ASP A 325 7.98 -18.68 -9.54
CA ASP A 325 7.05 -19.53 -10.32
C ASP A 325 6.21 -18.75 -11.35
N TRP A 326 6.41 -17.43 -11.47
CA TRP A 326 5.55 -16.52 -12.24
C TRP A 326 6.36 -15.66 -13.22
N ALA A 327 5.79 -15.41 -14.40
CA ALA A 327 6.30 -14.43 -15.35
C ALA A 327 5.95 -13.00 -14.91
N GLN A 328 6.73 -12.00 -15.32
CA GLN A 328 6.49 -10.59 -14.96
C GLN A 328 5.19 -10.08 -15.59
N VAL A 329 4.22 -9.60 -14.79
CA VAL A 329 2.98 -9.04 -15.37
C VAL A 329 3.22 -7.65 -15.95
N ASP A 330 2.80 -7.44 -17.20
CA ASP A 330 2.89 -6.18 -17.97
C ASP A 330 2.62 -4.94 -17.10
N ASP A 331 3.58 -4.02 -17.02
CA ASP A 331 3.55 -2.91 -16.06
C ASP A 331 2.45 -1.86 -16.36
N CYS A 332 1.87 -1.85 -17.55
CA CYS A 332 0.76 -0.95 -17.90
C CYS A 332 -0.57 -1.38 -17.27
N THR A 333 -0.80 -1.04 -16.00
CA THR A 333 -2.08 -1.35 -15.34
C THR A 333 -3.27 -0.59 -15.93
N GLY A 334 -4.36 -1.31 -16.18
CA GLY A 334 -5.68 -0.77 -16.44
C GLY A 334 -6.00 -0.38 -17.89
N VAL A 335 -7.28 -0.56 -18.21
CA VAL A 335 -7.97 -0.29 -19.50
C VAL A 335 -7.83 1.17 -19.94
N ALA A 336 -7.51 2.06 -19.01
CA ALA A 336 -7.39 3.50 -19.18
C ALA A 336 -6.21 3.92 -20.10
N GLY A 337 -6.54 4.27 -21.35
CA GLY A 337 -5.73 5.10 -22.24
C GLY A 337 -6.01 6.60 -22.03
N THR A 338 -5.84 7.41 -23.08
CA THR A 338 -6.38 8.78 -23.12
C THR A 338 -7.88 8.78 -23.35
N HIS A 339 -8.56 9.86 -22.97
CA HIS A 339 -9.98 10.05 -23.25
C HIS A 339 -10.30 9.99 -24.75
N GLU A 340 -9.43 10.54 -25.59
CA GLU A 340 -9.60 10.62 -27.04
C GLU A 340 -9.48 9.22 -27.69
N GLN A 341 -8.74 8.29 -27.08
CA GLN A 341 -8.72 6.88 -27.46
C GLN A 341 -10.04 6.18 -27.08
N LEU A 342 -10.60 6.48 -25.91
CA LEU A 342 -11.73 5.77 -25.29
C LEU A 342 -13.13 6.37 -25.59
N THR A 343 -13.23 7.64 -25.97
CA THR A 343 -14.51 8.34 -26.14
C THR A 343 -15.34 7.74 -27.26
N ILE A 344 -16.66 7.74 -27.12
CA ILE A 344 -17.59 7.28 -28.17
C ILE A 344 -17.85 8.37 -29.23
N ASP A 345 -17.61 9.63 -28.89
CA ASP A 345 -17.88 10.77 -29.76
C ASP A 345 -17.03 10.72 -31.05
N GLU A 346 -17.64 11.13 -32.17
CA GLU A 346 -17.06 11.10 -33.53
C GLU A 346 -16.62 9.71 -34.04
N LYS A 347 -16.99 8.61 -33.37
CA LYS A 347 -16.61 7.24 -33.75
C LYS A 347 -17.79 6.38 -34.19
N ASP A 348 -17.46 5.36 -34.96
CA ASP A 348 -18.37 4.28 -35.36
C ASP A 348 -18.74 3.41 -34.15
N HIS A 349 -20.03 3.38 -33.80
CA HIS A 349 -20.55 2.67 -32.63
C HIS A 349 -20.29 1.15 -32.67
N GLU A 350 -20.19 0.55 -33.86
CA GLU A 350 -19.87 -0.89 -33.99
C GLU A 350 -18.41 -1.22 -33.61
N ARG A 351 -17.59 -0.18 -33.37
CA ARG A 351 -16.17 -0.28 -32.98
C ARG A 351 -15.92 0.20 -31.54
N VAL A 352 -16.98 0.44 -30.77
CA VAL A 352 -16.89 0.79 -29.35
C VAL A 352 -16.87 -0.50 -28.53
N PHE A 353 -15.75 -0.76 -27.84
CA PHE A 353 -15.60 -1.91 -26.93
C PHE A 353 -15.44 -1.51 -25.47
N THR A 354 -15.30 -0.21 -25.20
CA THR A 354 -15.19 0.42 -23.88
C THR A 354 -15.81 1.81 -23.96
N ILE A 355 -16.41 2.31 -22.89
CA ILE A 355 -17.01 3.65 -22.81
C ILE A 355 -16.10 4.54 -21.96
N SER A 356 -15.78 5.76 -22.42
CA SER A 356 -15.07 6.72 -21.58
C SER A 356 -16.01 7.23 -20.48
N MET A 357 -15.61 7.08 -19.22
CA MET A 357 -16.41 7.55 -18.08
C MET A 357 -16.65 9.06 -18.13
N TRP A 358 -15.78 9.83 -18.80
CA TRP A 358 -15.96 11.27 -18.99
C TRP A 358 -17.09 11.65 -19.97
N ASP A 359 -17.49 10.73 -20.86
CA ASP A 359 -18.67 10.90 -21.74
C ASP A 359 -19.98 10.76 -20.92
N CYS A 360 -19.93 10.05 -19.78
CA CYS A 360 -21.08 9.69 -18.97
C CYS A 360 -21.66 10.88 -18.16
N ASN A 361 -22.39 11.76 -18.84
CA ASN A 361 -23.09 12.91 -18.27
C ASN A 361 -24.29 12.55 -17.36
N ARG A 362 -24.66 11.27 -17.27
CA ARG A 362 -25.76 10.75 -16.45
C ARG A 362 -25.38 10.76 -14.96
N LYS A 363 -26.36 11.00 -14.08
CA LYS A 363 -26.19 10.88 -12.62
C LYS A 363 -25.85 9.45 -12.21
N PHE A 364 -25.05 9.30 -11.16
CA PHE A 364 -24.81 8.00 -10.54
C PHE A 364 -26.02 7.58 -9.68
N ARG A 365 -26.36 6.29 -9.68
CA ARG A 365 -27.41 5.71 -8.84
C ARG A 365 -27.06 4.30 -8.36
N VAL A 366 -27.57 3.93 -7.19
CA VAL A 366 -27.52 2.56 -6.64
C VAL A 366 -28.93 2.09 -6.33
N LYS A 367 -29.23 0.81 -6.59
CA LYS A 367 -30.45 0.18 -6.12
C LYS A 367 -30.17 -0.53 -4.81
N ILE A 368 -30.87 -0.15 -3.74
CA ILE A 368 -30.85 -0.88 -2.47
C ILE A 368 -31.90 -1.99 -2.57
N LEU A 369 -31.47 -3.25 -2.59
CA LEU A 369 -32.38 -4.38 -2.64
C LEU A 369 -32.94 -4.66 -1.24
N GLY A 370 -32.05 -4.94 -0.28
CA GLY A 370 -32.39 -5.15 1.13
C GLY A 370 -31.19 -5.45 2.01
N VAL A 371 -31.45 -5.70 3.30
CA VAL A 371 -30.48 -6.27 4.25
C VAL A 371 -31.01 -7.56 4.88
N ASP A 372 -30.08 -8.44 5.21
CA ASP A 372 -30.27 -9.67 5.99
C ASP A 372 -29.55 -9.51 7.34
N ILE A 373 -30.24 -9.82 8.45
CA ILE A 373 -29.86 -9.46 9.81
C ILE A 373 -29.81 -10.70 10.73
N PRO A 374 -28.65 -11.35 10.90
CA PRO A 374 -28.54 -12.62 11.64
C PRO A 374 -28.75 -12.51 13.16
N ALA A 375 -28.89 -11.29 13.72
CA ALA A 375 -29.16 -11.07 15.13
C ALA A 375 -29.98 -9.79 15.37
N LEU A 376 -31.26 -9.96 15.75
CA LEU A 376 -32.15 -8.85 16.07
C LEU A 376 -31.80 -8.14 17.40
N PRO A 377 -31.95 -6.81 17.48
CA PRO A 377 -31.93 -6.08 18.74
C PRO A 377 -33.07 -6.52 19.68
N LYS A 378 -32.82 -6.51 21.00
CA LYS A 378 -33.80 -6.85 22.05
C LYS A 378 -34.95 -5.83 22.23
N SER A 379 -35.21 -4.96 21.24
CA SER A 379 -36.23 -3.91 21.33
C SER A 379 -37.04 -3.86 20.04
N SER A 380 -38.36 -3.99 20.18
CA SER A 380 -39.32 -4.19 19.09
C SER A 380 -39.82 -2.90 18.42
N GLU A 381 -39.60 -1.73 19.02
CA GLU A 381 -40.07 -0.42 18.51
C GLU A 381 -38.98 0.35 17.74
N LEU A 382 -38.20 -0.38 16.93
CA LEU A 382 -37.09 0.15 16.15
C LEU A 382 -37.46 0.28 14.67
N ILE A 383 -37.12 1.44 14.10
CA ILE A 383 -37.15 1.69 12.66
C ILE A 383 -35.71 1.73 12.11
N VAL A 384 -35.53 1.27 10.89
CA VAL A 384 -34.26 1.22 10.17
C VAL A 384 -34.37 1.91 8.81
N TYR A 385 -33.29 2.55 8.38
CA TYR A 385 -33.07 3.02 7.02
C TYR A 385 -31.61 2.86 6.63
N ILE A 386 -31.35 2.78 5.32
CA ILE A 386 -30.00 2.85 4.77
C ILE A 386 -29.72 4.30 4.41
N GLU A 387 -28.63 4.83 4.96
CA GLU A 387 -28.01 6.07 4.49
C GLU A 387 -26.85 5.70 3.56
N ALA A 388 -26.80 6.34 2.39
CA ALA A 388 -25.83 6.07 1.35
C ALA A 388 -25.06 7.36 1.02
N ASN A 389 -23.74 7.31 1.17
CA ASN A 389 -22.85 8.46 1.01
C ASN A 389 -21.78 8.16 -0.05
N ILE A 390 -21.39 9.15 -0.84
CA ILE A 390 -20.25 9.06 -1.76
C ILE A 390 -19.13 9.96 -1.22
N PHE A 391 -18.00 9.36 -0.87
CA PHE A 391 -16.83 10.07 -0.31
C PHE A 391 -15.61 9.97 -1.23
N HIS A 392 -14.80 11.03 -1.29
CA HIS A 392 -13.41 10.99 -1.76
C HIS A 392 -12.49 11.55 -0.66
N GLY A 393 -11.54 10.76 -0.18
CA GLY A 393 -10.92 11.03 1.12
C GLY A 393 -12.00 11.12 2.20
N GLN A 394 -12.03 12.26 2.89
CA GLN A 394 -13.10 12.63 3.82
C GLN A 394 -14.15 13.59 3.22
N GLN A 395 -13.99 14.05 1.99
CA GLN A 395 -14.95 14.94 1.35
C GLN A 395 -16.21 14.16 0.95
N LEU A 396 -17.35 14.52 1.54
CA LEU A 396 -18.66 14.09 1.06
C LEU A 396 -18.93 14.77 -0.30
N LEU A 397 -19.25 13.95 -1.32
CA LEU A 397 -19.57 14.39 -2.68
C LEU A 397 -21.09 14.39 -2.93
N ALA A 398 -21.80 13.38 -2.42
CA ALA A 398 -23.26 13.28 -2.46
C ALA A 398 -23.77 12.34 -1.35
N GLN A 399 -25.04 12.49 -0.94
CA GLN A 399 -25.69 11.73 0.13
C GLN A 399 -27.16 11.51 -0.23
N GLU A 400 -27.65 10.28 -0.06
CA GLU A 400 -29.05 9.88 -0.28
C GLU A 400 -29.48 8.89 0.82
N ARG A 401 -30.78 8.66 1.02
CA ARG A 401 -31.28 7.68 2.00
C ARG A 401 -32.55 6.96 1.55
N THR A 402 -32.76 5.76 2.06
CA THR A 402 -34.03 5.03 1.87
C THR A 402 -35.14 5.58 2.77
N THR A 403 -36.38 5.16 2.51
CA THR A 403 -37.48 5.28 3.48
C THR A 403 -37.19 4.44 4.73
N SER A 404 -37.76 4.84 5.88
CA SER A 404 -37.71 4.04 7.10
C SER A 404 -38.65 2.84 7.04
N LYS A 405 -38.21 1.70 7.57
CA LYS A 405 -39.01 0.47 7.72
C LYS A 405 -38.85 -0.10 9.13
N SER A 406 -39.72 -1.03 9.53
CA SER A 406 -39.58 -1.76 10.80
C SER A 406 -38.30 -2.60 10.82
N PHE A 407 -37.71 -2.80 11.99
CA PHE A 407 -36.52 -3.63 12.15
C PHE A 407 -36.91 -5.12 12.23
N THR A 408 -36.76 -5.85 11.11
CA THR A 408 -37.06 -7.29 10.96
C THR A 408 -35.84 -8.06 10.47
N GLU A 409 -35.90 -9.40 10.45
CA GLU A 409 -34.76 -10.28 10.10
C GLU A 409 -34.28 -10.03 8.66
N GLU A 410 -35.22 -9.93 7.72
CA GLU A 410 -34.98 -9.38 6.38
C GLU A 410 -35.69 -8.02 6.26
N VAL A 411 -35.02 -7.03 5.65
CA VAL A 411 -35.63 -5.72 5.33
C VAL A 411 -35.35 -5.37 3.86
N LEU A 412 -36.35 -5.57 3.01
CA LEU A 412 -36.30 -5.25 1.57
C LEU A 412 -36.77 -3.81 1.30
N TRP A 413 -36.00 -3.04 0.53
CA TRP A 413 -36.40 -1.72 -0.01
C TRP A 413 -36.71 -1.75 -1.51
N ASN A 414 -35.93 -2.49 -2.29
CA ASN A 414 -36.06 -2.62 -3.75
C ASN A 414 -36.05 -1.28 -4.52
N CYS A 415 -35.50 -0.19 -3.95
CA CYS A 415 -35.59 1.17 -4.48
C CYS A 415 -34.26 1.67 -5.08
N TRP A 416 -34.35 2.62 -6.02
CA TRP A 416 -33.19 3.34 -6.54
C TRP A 416 -32.95 4.63 -5.74
N LEU A 417 -31.70 4.85 -5.33
CA LEU A 417 -31.19 6.13 -4.85
C LEU A 417 -30.37 6.77 -5.98
N GLU A 418 -30.82 7.91 -6.50
CA GLU A 418 -30.13 8.68 -7.54
C GLU A 418 -29.45 9.89 -6.90
N PHE A 419 -28.12 9.96 -6.98
CA PHE A 419 -27.33 11.00 -6.34
C PHE A 419 -27.26 12.28 -7.18
N SER A 420 -26.93 13.39 -6.53
CA SER A 420 -26.65 14.69 -7.17
C SER A 420 -25.38 14.74 -8.04
N ILE A 421 -24.52 13.71 -8.01
CA ILE A 421 -23.26 13.64 -8.75
C ILE A 421 -23.38 12.86 -10.08
N LYS A 422 -22.68 13.32 -11.12
CA LYS A 422 -22.58 12.66 -12.43
C LYS A 422 -21.48 11.61 -12.44
N ILE A 423 -21.64 10.57 -13.25
CA ILE A 423 -20.67 9.47 -13.38
C ILE A 423 -19.30 10.00 -13.85
N LYS A 424 -19.28 10.94 -14.79
CA LYS A 424 -18.05 11.59 -15.26
C LYS A 424 -17.27 12.38 -14.20
N ASP A 425 -17.93 12.78 -13.12
CA ASP A 425 -17.39 13.60 -12.03
C ASP A 425 -17.01 12.76 -10.79
N LEU A 426 -17.05 11.43 -10.89
CA LEU A 426 -16.55 10.51 -9.85
C LEU A 426 -15.01 10.39 -9.93
N PRO A 427 -14.23 10.83 -8.92
CA PRO A 427 -12.78 10.70 -8.93
C PRO A 427 -12.33 9.25 -8.67
N LYS A 428 -11.09 8.90 -9.06
CA LYS A 428 -10.47 7.62 -8.65
C LYS A 428 -10.38 7.59 -7.12
N GLY A 429 -10.83 6.49 -6.51
CA GLY A 429 -10.94 6.40 -5.05
C GLY A 429 -12.25 6.95 -4.48
N ALA A 430 -13.25 7.28 -5.31
CA ALA A 430 -14.63 7.49 -4.85
C ALA A 430 -15.18 6.21 -4.20
N ARG A 431 -15.69 6.33 -2.98
CA ARG A 431 -16.23 5.24 -2.17
C ARG A 431 -17.71 5.46 -1.89
N LEU A 432 -18.53 4.49 -2.25
CA LEU A 432 -19.91 4.38 -1.79
C LEU A 432 -19.90 3.76 -0.38
N ASN A 433 -20.19 4.57 0.61
CA ASN A 433 -20.37 4.19 2.00
C ASN A 433 -21.85 3.93 2.26
N LEU A 434 -22.20 2.74 2.76
CA LEU A 434 -23.56 2.35 3.11
C LEU A 434 -23.64 2.15 4.62
N GLN A 435 -24.63 2.79 5.26
CA GLN A 435 -24.79 2.86 6.70
C GLN A 435 -26.21 2.41 7.10
N VAL A 436 -26.28 1.48 8.04
CA VAL A 436 -27.55 0.99 8.62
C VAL A 436 -27.85 1.80 9.87
N VAL A 437 -28.76 2.76 9.73
CA VAL A 437 -29.13 3.70 10.81
C VAL A 437 -30.47 3.29 11.41
N CYS A 438 -30.50 3.23 12.74
CA CYS A 438 -31.63 2.77 13.54
C CYS A 438 -32.15 3.91 14.42
N GLY A 439 -33.47 4.07 14.50
CA GLY A 439 -34.12 5.06 15.38
C GLY A 439 -35.28 4.43 16.15
N LYS A 440 -35.74 5.11 17.21
CA LYS A 440 -37.02 4.77 17.84
C LYS A 440 -38.17 5.26 16.97
N GLN A 441 -39.24 4.47 16.87
CA GLN A 441 -40.48 4.92 16.23
C GLN A 441 -41.07 6.11 17.01
N VAL A 442 -41.40 7.20 16.32
CA VAL A 442 -42.08 8.34 16.93
C VAL A 442 -43.56 7.98 17.06
N GLN A 443 -44.03 7.80 18.29
CA GLN A 443 -45.45 7.59 18.57
C GLN A 443 -46.21 8.90 18.31
N THR A 444 -47.11 8.90 17.32
CA THR A 444 -48.02 10.03 17.08
C THR A 444 -49.02 10.15 18.23
N PRO A 445 -49.08 11.27 18.97
CA PRO A 445 -50.06 11.45 20.03
C PRO A 445 -51.45 11.62 19.41
N ASN A 446 -52.39 10.73 19.70
CA ASN A 446 -53.75 10.85 19.17
C ASN A 446 -54.83 10.50 20.20
N SER A 447 -55.76 11.45 20.38
CA SER A 447 -57.10 11.30 20.95
C SER A 447 -57.29 10.40 22.19
N LYS A 448 -57.15 10.99 23.39
CA LYS A 448 -58.11 10.76 24.48
C LYS A 448 -58.49 12.08 25.15
N THR A 449 -59.77 12.40 25.12
CA THR A 449 -60.38 13.55 25.79
C THR A 449 -60.53 13.29 27.29
N GLY A 450 -60.04 14.21 28.13
CA GLY A 450 -60.22 14.19 29.59
C GLY A 450 -59.78 15.53 30.17
N SER A 451 -60.64 16.19 30.96
CA SER A 451 -60.47 17.59 31.37
C SER A 451 -60.18 17.72 32.87
N SER A 452 -59.10 18.43 33.24
CA SER A 452 -59.04 19.21 34.49
C SER A 452 -57.88 20.22 34.53
N SER A 453 -58.23 21.50 34.31
CA SER A 453 -57.76 22.70 35.05
C SER A 453 -56.30 22.85 35.55
N TYR A 454 -55.63 23.86 34.98
CA TYR A 454 -54.75 24.87 35.63
C TYR A 454 -53.62 24.47 36.61
N GLN A 455 -52.37 24.74 36.22
CA GLN A 455 -51.64 25.93 36.72
C GLN A 455 -50.49 26.32 35.76
N GLU A 456 -49.98 27.56 35.87
CA GLU A 456 -49.07 28.18 34.91
C GLU A 456 -47.59 28.27 35.36
N ASN A 457 -46.74 28.62 34.40
CA ASN A 457 -45.43 29.28 34.54
C ASN A 457 -44.24 28.47 35.11
N THR A 458 -43.40 28.01 34.19
CA THR A 458 -42.01 28.53 34.12
C THR A 458 -41.46 28.39 32.70
N SER A 459 -40.54 29.26 32.32
CA SER A 459 -39.99 29.37 30.97
C SER A 459 -38.76 28.48 30.75
N ASP A 460 -38.78 27.59 29.75
CA ASP A 460 -37.58 27.18 29.02
C ASP A 460 -37.95 26.95 27.54
N THR A 461 -37.27 27.66 26.63
CA THR A 461 -37.65 27.71 25.21
C THR A 461 -36.73 26.83 24.36
N GLY A 462 -37.31 25.83 23.70
CA GLY A 462 -36.69 25.21 22.52
C GLY A 462 -35.77 24.01 22.76
N ARG A 463 -36.28 22.95 23.39
CA ARG A 463 -35.71 21.60 23.27
C ARG A 463 -36.64 20.67 22.48
N GLU A 464 -36.60 20.78 21.15
CA GLU A 464 -37.15 19.73 20.29
C GLU A 464 -36.46 18.40 20.58
N GLY A 465 -37.24 17.39 20.93
CA GLY A 465 -36.75 16.06 21.30
C GLY A 465 -36.20 15.28 20.11
N LYS A 466 -34.96 15.57 19.69
CA LYS A 466 -34.25 14.76 18.69
C LYS A 466 -34.20 13.30 19.13
N SER A 467 -34.95 12.45 18.44
CA SER A 467 -34.83 11.00 18.57
C SER A 467 -33.38 10.61 18.25
N LYS A 468 -32.71 9.95 19.20
CA LYS A 468 -31.33 9.47 19.02
C LYS A 468 -31.31 8.37 17.95
N ASN A 469 -31.07 8.76 16.71
CA ASN A 469 -30.67 7.85 15.65
C ASN A 469 -29.27 7.30 15.96
N ARG A 470 -29.10 5.99 15.88
CA ARG A 470 -27.85 5.27 16.17
C ARG A 470 -27.43 4.46 14.94
N LEU A 471 -26.19 4.69 14.50
CA LEU A 471 -25.55 3.88 13.47
C LEU A 471 -25.22 2.49 14.02
N LEU A 472 -25.67 1.43 13.34
CA LEU A 472 -25.45 0.04 13.79
C LEU A 472 -24.36 -0.68 12.99
N TYR A 473 -24.39 -0.55 11.66
CA TYR A 473 -23.48 -1.24 10.75
C TYR A 473 -23.06 -0.33 9.60
N TYR A 474 -21.88 -0.59 9.02
CA TYR A 474 -21.39 0.10 7.83
C TYR A 474 -20.65 -0.85 6.87
N VAL A 475 -20.57 -0.48 5.60
CA VAL A 475 -19.64 -1.05 4.63
C VAL A 475 -19.26 0.01 3.59
N ASN A 476 -18.11 -0.12 2.94
CA ASN A 476 -17.68 0.75 1.85
C ASN A 476 -17.37 -0.06 0.60
N LEU A 477 -17.80 0.42 -0.57
CA LEU A 477 -17.45 -0.11 -1.88
C LEU A 477 -16.70 0.96 -2.68
N LEU A 478 -15.50 0.63 -3.20
CA LEU A 478 -14.82 1.46 -4.18
C LEU A 478 -15.60 1.42 -5.50
N LEU A 479 -16.13 2.56 -5.94
CA LEU A 479 -16.94 2.65 -7.17
C LEU A 479 -16.11 2.40 -8.44
N ILE A 480 -14.82 2.69 -8.37
CA ILE A 480 -13.83 2.48 -9.43
C ILE A 480 -12.78 1.50 -8.91
N ASP A 481 -12.53 0.42 -9.64
CA ASP A 481 -11.64 -0.68 -9.24
C ASP A 481 -10.14 -0.38 -9.47
N HIS A 482 -9.27 -1.36 -9.17
CA HIS A 482 -7.83 -1.26 -9.41
C HIS A 482 -7.48 -1.07 -10.90
N ARG A 483 -8.25 -1.66 -11.84
CA ARG A 483 -8.11 -1.48 -13.30
C ARG A 483 -8.55 -0.09 -13.80
N SER A 484 -9.22 0.70 -12.96
CA SER A 484 -9.88 1.97 -13.30
C SER A 484 -11.20 1.79 -14.10
N LEU A 485 -11.87 0.66 -13.89
CA LEU A 485 -13.23 0.39 -14.35
C LEU A 485 -14.27 0.82 -13.30
N LEU A 486 -15.37 1.40 -13.75
CA LEU A 486 -16.56 1.62 -12.93
C LEU A 486 -17.21 0.26 -12.62
N ARG A 487 -17.47 -0.04 -11.34
CA ARG A 487 -18.16 -1.27 -10.91
C ARG A 487 -19.63 -1.25 -11.33
N GLN A 488 -20.16 -2.42 -11.69
CA GLN A 488 -21.49 -2.61 -12.28
C GLN A 488 -22.11 -3.92 -11.77
N GLY A 489 -23.44 -4.00 -11.77
CA GLY A 489 -24.16 -5.23 -11.41
C GLY A 489 -24.37 -5.43 -9.92
N GLU A 490 -24.58 -6.69 -9.51
CA GLU A 490 -25.03 -7.06 -8.17
C GLU A 490 -23.86 -7.29 -7.20
N PHE A 491 -24.02 -6.80 -5.97
CA PHE A 491 -23.07 -7.00 -4.87
C PHE A 491 -23.82 -7.37 -3.60
N ILE A 492 -23.32 -8.39 -2.90
CA ILE A 492 -23.73 -8.75 -1.53
C ILE A 492 -22.55 -8.40 -0.63
N LEU A 493 -22.71 -7.36 0.19
CA LEU A 493 -21.64 -6.79 0.98
C LEU A 493 -21.84 -7.10 2.47
N HIS A 494 -20.95 -7.93 3.03
CA HIS A 494 -20.95 -8.23 4.47
C HIS A 494 -20.45 -7.03 5.28
N MET A 495 -21.24 -6.62 6.28
CA MET A 495 -21.09 -5.34 6.97
C MET A 495 -20.34 -5.46 8.29
N TRP A 496 -19.70 -4.35 8.69
CA TRP A 496 -18.99 -4.21 9.95
C TRP A 496 -19.89 -3.59 11.01
N LYS A 497 -19.97 -4.20 12.20
CA LYS A 497 -20.74 -3.66 13.34
C LYS A 497 -20.03 -2.45 13.95
N MET A 498 -20.78 -1.40 14.29
CA MET A 498 -20.23 -0.26 15.03
C MET A 498 -20.03 -0.57 16.53
N PRO A 499 -18.91 -0.15 17.14
CA PRO A 499 -18.69 -0.28 18.59
C PRO A 499 -19.69 0.54 19.40
N GLU A 500 -20.35 -0.10 20.37
CA GLU A 500 -21.44 0.47 21.18
C GLU A 500 -21.00 1.63 22.11
N LYS A 501 -19.69 1.93 22.19
CA LYS A 501 -19.11 3.04 22.96
C LYS A 501 -18.73 4.26 22.12
N SER A 502 -19.03 4.29 20.83
CA SER A 502 -18.56 5.34 19.90
C SER A 502 -19.42 6.64 19.89
N GLU A 503 -20.46 6.77 20.74
CA GLU A 503 -21.45 7.86 20.62
C GLU A 503 -20.94 9.26 21.04
N GLU A 504 -19.82 9.39 21.77
CA GLU A 504 -19.39 10.67 22.38
C GLU A 504 -18.17 11.35 21.71
N SER A 505 -17.60 10.76 20.65
CA SER A 505 -16.48 11.36 19.91
C SER A 505 -16.68 11.29 18.39
N SER A 506 -17.42 12.26 17.86
CA SER A 506 -17.60 12.49 16.41
C SER A 506 -16.37 13.11 15.72
N SER A 507 -15.29 13.38 16.47
CA SER A 507 -14.07 14.06 16.02
C SER A 507 -12.88 13.14 15.73
N SER A 508 -12.90 11.87 16.17
CA SER A 508 -11.86 10.89 15.89
C SER A 508 -12.24 9.96 14.74
N ILE A 509 -11.49 10.06 13.64
CA ILE A 509 -11.72 9.26 12.43
C ILE A 509 -10.95 7.95 12.57
N ASN A 510 -11.60 6.91 13.08
CA ASN A 510 -11.05 5.55 13.07
C ASN A 510 -10.75 5.17 11.61
N ALA A 511 -9.50 4.82 11.31
CA ALA A 511 -9.08 4.42 9.97
C ALA A 511 -9.91 3.23 9.44
N ASP A 512 -10.33 2.33 10.34
CA ASP A 512 -11.15 1.14 10.04
C ASP A 512 -12.44 1.47 9.29
N LYS A 513 -13.07 2.59 9.67
CA LYS A 513 -14.30 3.11 9.03
C LYS A 513 -14.09 3.44 7.54
N LEU A 514 -12.84 3.46 7.07
CA LEU A 514 -12.46 3.78 5.70
C LEU A 514 -12.16 2.56 4.83
N THR A 515 -12.01 1.34 5.39
CA THR A 515 -11.68 0.14 4.61
C THR A 515 -12.76 -0.17 3.57
N SER A 516 -12.34 -0.62 2.38
CA SER A 516 -13.22 -1.12 1.31
C SER A 516 -13.36 -2.64 1.32
N ALA A 517 -12.74 -3.32 2.31
CA ALA A 517 -12.98 -4.74 2.56
C ALA A 517 -14.38 -4.94 3.17
N THR A 518 -15.09 -5.96 2.71
CA THR A 518 -16.25 -6.53 3.39
C THR A 518 -15.82 -7.32 4.63
N ASN A 519 -16.73 -7.52 5.58
CA ASN A 519 -16.48 -8.35 6.75
C ASN A 519 -16.27 -9.83 6.33
N PRO A 520 -15.14 -10.49 6.68
CA PRO A 520 -14.89 -11.89 6.28
C PRO A 520 -15.72 -12.90 7.07
N ASP A 521 -16.26 -12.54 8.26
CA ASP A 521 -17.21 -13.39 8.97
C ASP A 521 -18.60 -13.29 8.34
N LYS A 522 -18.80 -14.10 7.30
CA LYS A 522 -20.09 -14.19 6.58
C LYS A 522 -21.22 -14.81 7.41
N ALA A 523 -20.93 -15.43 8.55
CA ALA A 523 -21.91 -16.18 9.34
C ALA A 523 -22.54 -15.35 10.48
N SER A 524 -21.80 -14.39 11.04
CA SER A 524 -22.32 -13.48 12.08
C SER A 524 -22.60 -12.05 11.61
N SER A 525 -22.16 -11.67 10.39
CA SER A 525 -22.35 -10.33 9.86
C SER A 525 -23.68 -10.11 9.15
N MET A 526 -24.28 -8.93 9.37
CA MET A 526 -25.34 -8.40 8.54
C MET A 526 -24.85 -8.23 7.10
N ALA A 527 -25.65 -8.61 6.11
CA ALA A 527 -25.33 -8.42 4.69
C ALA A 527 -26.26 -7.37 4.05
N ILE A 528 -25.73 -6.55 3.14
CA ILE A 528 -26.53 -5.65 2.30
C ILE A 528 -26.41 -6.03 0.83
N ALA A 529 -27.56 -6.21 0.18
CA ALA A 529 -27.67 -6.52 -1.24
C ALA A 529 -27.95 -5.24 -2.05
N ILE A 530 -27.11 -4.95 -3.04
CA ILE A 530 -27.24 -3.79 -3.93
C ILE A 530 -27.10 -4.18 -5.41
N LEU A 531 -27.68 -3.36 -6.29
CA LEU A 531 -27.48 -3.42 -7.74
C LEU A 531 -27.01 -2.05 -8.26
N LEU A 532 -25.85 -2.03 -8.90
CA LEU A 532 -25.34 -0.92 -9.72
C LEU A 532 -25.81 -1.10 -11.16
N ASP A 533 -26.00 0.00 -11.89
CA ASP A 533 -26.37 -0.06 -13.32
C ASP A 533 -25.36 -0.91 -14.13
N LYS A 534 -25.87 -1.76 -15.02
CA LYS A 534 -25.09 -2.54 -16.00
C LYS A 534 -25.10 -1.79 -17.34
N TYR A 535 -23.95 -1.70 -17.99
CA TYR A 535 -23.75 -1.02 -19.28
C TYR A 535 -23.40 -2.04 -20.37
N CYS A 536 -23.61 -1.69 -21.65
CA CYS A 536 -23.31 -2.59 -22.77
C CYS A 536 -21.82 -2.91 -22.94
N TYR A 537 -20.94 -2.05 -22.41
CA TYR A 537 -19.49 -2.18 -22.45
C TYR A 537 -18.87 -1.74 -21.11
N PRO A 538 -17.64 -2.17 -20.77
CA PRO A 538 -16.92 -1.66 -19.62
C PRO A 538 -16.76 -0.14 -19.67
N VAL A 539 -17.10 0.54 -18.57
CA VAL A 539 -16.97 2.00 -18.42
C VAL A 539 -15.64 2.30 -17.73
N VAL A 540 -14.80 3.12 -18.36
CA VAL A 540 -13.36 3.28 -18.04
C VAL A 540 -13.07 4.72 -17.66
N LEU A 541 -12.47 4.96 -16.49
CA LEU A 541 -11.89 6.27 -16.13
C LEU A 541 -10.59 6.47 -16.94
N PRO A 542 -10.47 7.48 -17.83
CA PRO A 542 -9.25 7.74 -18.58
C PRO A 542 -8.08 8.21 -17.69
N LYS A 543 -6.84 8.02 -18.16
CA LYS A 543 -5.64 8.53 -17.45
C LYS A 543 -5.41 10.02 -17.67
N SER A 544 -5.69 10.52 -18.86
CA SER A 544 -5.45 11.91 -19.26
C SER A 544 -6.23 12.28 -20.52
N ARG A 545 -6.13 13.56 -20.94
CA ARG A 545 -6.40 13.99 -22.32
C ARG A 545 -5.10 14.03 -23.12
N ASP A 546 -5.20 13.75 -24.41
CA ASP A 546 -4.13 13.82 -25.40
C ASP A 546 -3.74 15.27 -25.70
N THR A 547 -2.59 15.71 -25.17
CA THR A 547 -2.07 17.06 -25.32
C THR A 547 -1.62 17.40 -26.74
N SER A 548 -1.49 16.41 -27.65
CA SER A 548 -1.06 16.65 -29.03
C SER A 548 -2.08 17.43 -29.86
N LYS A 549 -3.38 17.30 -29.55
CA LYS A 549 -4.46 18.04 -30.21
C LYS A 549 -4.54 19.51 -29.76
N ASP A 550 -4.15 19.81 -28.52
CA ASP A 550 -4.19 21.17 -27.96
C ASP A 550 -3.03 22.06 -28.47
N VAL A 551 -2.01 21.50 -29.13
CA VAL A 551 -0.89 22.28 -29.71
C VAL A 551 -1.36 23.30 -30.78
N GLY A 552 -2.55 23.10 -31.36
CA GLY A 552 -3.20 24.05 -32.28
C GLY A 552 -4.23 24.99 -31.65
N ARG A 553 -4.51 24.88 -30.35
CA ARG A 553 -5.45 25.72 -29.60
C ARG A 553 -4.78 26.22 -28.31
N ASP A 554 -4.28 27.44 -28.37
CA ASP A 554 -3.89 28.19 -27.16
C ASP A 554 -5.08 28.22 -26.18
N PRO A 555 -4.95 27.68 -24.94
CA PRO A 555 -6.03 27.67 -23.97
C PRO A 555 -6.47 29.07 -23.48
N GLY A 556 -5.75 30.14 -23.83
CA GLY A 556 -6.09 31.53 -23.47
C GLY A 556 -7.32 32.13 -24.17
N GLY A 557 -8.17 31.34 -24.83
CA GLY A 557 -9.24 31.84 -25.72
C GLY A 557 -10.49 30.99 -25.84
N GLY A 558 -11.06 30.52 -24.72
CA GLY A 558 -12.36 29.81 -24.73
C GLY A 558 -12.93 29.51 -23.35
N GLU A 559 -13.90 30.31 -22.92
CA GLU A 559 -14.80 30.05 -21.78
C GLU A 559 -14.15 29.79 -20.40
N GLU A 560 -13.07 30.51 -20.06
CA GLU A 560 -12.78 30.78 -18.63
C GLU A 560 -13.85 31.70 -18.05
N GLY A 561 -14.90 31.12 -17.46
CA GLY A 561 -16.02 31.85 -16.85
C GLY A 561 -15.58 32.87 -15.79
N GLU A 562 -15.69 34.16 -16.13
CA GLU A 562 -15.50 35.38 -15.31
C GLU A 562 -14.15 35.57 -14.57
N GLY A 563 -13.30 34.55 -14.45
CA GLY A 563 -11.97 34.64 -13.81
C GLY A 563 -10.83 35.10 -14.74
N GLY A 564 -11.02 34.98 -16.06
CA GLY A 564 -9.97 34.90 -17.10
C GLY A 564 -9.19 36.17 -17.47
N VAL A 565 -8.80 36.97 -16.48
CA VAL A 565 -7.66 37.92 -16.55
C VAL A 565 -6.96 38.03 -15.18
N ARG A 566 -7.66 37.76 -14.07
CA ARG A 566 -7.16 38.01 -12.70
C ARG A 566 -6.26 36.90 -12.16
N GLY A 567 -6.33 35.68 -12.71
CA GLY A 567 -5.57 34.52 -12.22
C GLY A 567 -4.04 34.60 -12.31
N GLN A 568 -3.49 35.57 -13.06
CA GLN A 568 -2.05 35.86 -13.11
C GLN A 568 -1.61 37.01 -12.17
N ARG A 569 -2.54 37.65 -11.43
CA ARG A 569 -2.18 38.71 -10.50
C ARG A 569 -1.43 38.13 -9.32
N GLU A 570 -0.28 38.71 -9.00
CA GLU A 570 0.38 38.43 -7.72
C GLU A 570 -0.58 38.67 -6.56
N MET A 571 -0.51 37.78 -5.58
CA MET A 571 -1.29 37.89 -4.35
C MET A 571 -0.95 39.20 -3.63
N PRO A 572 -1.93 40.05 -3.28
CA PRO A 572 -1.70 41.30 -2.56
C PRO A 572 -0.88 41.09 -1.28
N ASN A 573 0.04 42.00 -0.96
CA ASN A 573 0.99 41.82 0.15
C ASN A 573 0.33 41.61 1.54
N HIS A 574 -0.89 42.11 1.75
CA HIS A 574 -1.66 41.84 2.97
C HIS A 574 -2.19 40.40 3.02
N LEU A 575 -2.58 39.83 1.87
CA LEU A 575 -2.93 38.42 1.72
C LEU A 575 -1.68 37.53 1.81
N LYS A 576 -0.53 37.91 1.23
CA LYS A 576 0.73 37.16 1.39
C LYS A 576 1.09 36.94 2.87
N LYS A 577 0.95 37.96 3.73
CA LYS A 577 1.13 37.80 5.19
C LYS A 577 0.07 36.92 5.87
N GLN A 578 -1.18 36.93 5.41
CA GLN A 578 -2.19 35.95 5.85
C GLN A 578 -1.91 34.54 5.31
N PHE A 579 -1.15 34.41 4.22
CA PHE A 579 -0.69 33.14 3.67
C PHE A 579 0.55 32.58 4.35
N GLU A 580 1.40 33.42 4.96
CA GLU A 580 2.42 32.98 5.94
C GLU A 580 1.76 32.34 7.18
N ALA A 581 0.58 32.85 7.59
CA ALA A 581 -0.29 32.21 8.58
C ALA A 581 -1.21 31.10 8.00
N ILE A 582 -1.16 30.90 6.68
CA ILE A 582 -1.91 29.97 5.81
C ILE A 582 -3.45 30.07 5.96
N PRO A 583 -4.24 30.45 4.93
CA PRO A 583 -5.67 30.78 5.12
C PRO A 583 -6.55 29.59 5.52
N ARG A 584 -7.81 29.91 5.85
CA ARG A 584 -8.90 28.93 6.07
C ARG A 584 -9.90 28.85 4.90
N ASP A 585 -9.91 29.84 4.02
CA ASP A 585 -10.85 29.94 2.90
C ASP A 585 -10.40 29.05 1.73
N LYS A 586 -11.27 28.13 1.32
CA LYS A 586 -11.03 27.18 0.22
C LYS A 586 -11.13 27.84 -1.16
N GLU A 587 -12.03 28.80 -1.35
CA GLU A 587 -12.20 29.45 -2.65
C GLU A 587 -11.01 30.37 -2.94
N LEU A 588 -10.53 31.08 -1.91
CA LEU A 588 -9.31 31.89 -1.97
C LEU A 588 -8.06 31.03 -2.27
N LEU A 589 -7.92 29.87 -1.63
CA LEU A 589 -6.83 28.91 -1.88
C LEU A 589 -6.83 28.40 -3.33
N TRP A 590 -8.02 28.09 -3.87
CA TRP A 590 -8.17 27.63 -5.26
C TRP A 590 -7.99 28.76 -6.28
N HIS A 591 -8.40 30.00 -5.95
CA HIS A 591 -8.16 31.17 -6.78
C HIS A 591 -6.66 31.44 -6.96
N PHE A 592 -5.91 31.48 -5.85
CA PHE A 592 -4.46 31.73 -5.84
C PHE A 592 -3.60 30.46 -5.97
N ARG A 593 -4.15 29.34 -6.46
CA ARG A 593 -3.48 28.03 -6.58
C ARG A 593 -2.07 28.07 -7.18
N HIS A 594 -1.82 28.94 -8.17
CA HIS A 594 -0.50 29.09 -8.80
C HIS A 594 0.56 29.70 -7.86
N GLU A 595 0.16 30.56 -6.92
CA GLU A 595 1.05 31.09 -5.87
C GLU A 595 1.25 30.02 -4.77
N CYS A 596 0.19 29.30 -4.40
CA CYS A 596 0.25 28.18 -3.45
C CYS A 596 1.27 27.11 -3.88
N MET A 597 1.34 26.79 -5.18
CA MET A 597 2.31 25.84 -5.74
C MET A 597 3.78 26.28 -5.62
N LYS A 598 4.09 27.54 -5.32
CA LYS A 598 5.47 27.99 -5.03
C LYS A 598 5.93 27.59 -3.63
N HIS A 599 5.01 27.21 -2.74
CA HIS A 599 5.28 27.00 -1.31
C HIS A 599 4.79 25.61 -0.87
N PRO A 600 5.67 24.58 -0.80
CA PRO A 600 5.29 23.21 -0.42
C PRO A 600 4.41 23.08 0.82
N ARG A 601 4.64 23.90 1.86
CA ARG A 601 3.83 23.92 3.10
C ARG A 601 2.36 24.34 2.91
N ALA A 602 2.01 24.96 1.78
CA ALA A 602 0.62 25.27 1.43
C ALA A 602 -0.13 24.10 0.78
N TYR A 603 0.58 23.06 0.31
CA TYR A 603 0.00 21.98 -0.51
C TYR A 603 -1.14 21.22 0.21
N PRO A 604 -1.04 20.84 1.50
CA PRO A 604 -2.13 20.16 2.20
C PRO A 604 -3.42 20.99 2.20
N LYS A 605 -3.33 22.30 2.47
CA LYS A 605 -4.52 23.19 2.45
C LYS A 605 -5.05 23.42 1.04
N LEU A 606 -4.18 23.57 0.04
CA LEU A 606 -4.57 23.68 -1.36
C LEU A 606 -5.32 22.42 -1.82
N LEU A 607 -4.77 21.23 -1.58
CA LEU A 607 -5.37 19.96 -1.99
C LEU A 607 -6.65 19.64 -1.20
N GLY A 608 -6.75 20.10 0.04
CA GLY A 608 -7.98 20.12 0.83
C GLY A 608 -9.03 21.16 0.38
N SER A 609 -8.68 22.09 -0.53
CA SER A 609 -9.60 23.05 -1.14
C SER A 609 -10.23 22.59 -2.46
N VAL A 610 -9.59 21.61 -3.13
CA VAL A 610 -10.05 21.06 -4.43
C VAL A 610 -11.45 20.45 -4.31
N ARG A 611 -12.30 20.71 -5.32
CA ARG A 611 -13.61 20.08 -5.45
C ARG A 611 -13.46 18.74 -6.19
N TRP A 612 -13.10 17.68 -5.46
CA TRP A 612 -12.79 16.38 -6.06
C TRP A 612 -13.98 15.73 -6.80
N GLY A 613 -15.22 16.15 -6.53
CA GLY A 613 -16.42 15.80 -7.29
C GLY A 613 -16.71 16.69 -8.51
N LYS A 614 -15.68 17.27 -9.15
CA LYS A 614 -15.76 18.02 -10.41
C LYS A 614 -14.53 17.73 -11.26
N GLN A 615 -14.70 17.03 -12.39
CA GLN A 615 -13.58 16.47 -13.15
C GLN A 615 -12.61 17.53 -13.71
N GLU A 616 -13.11 18.73 -14.03
CA GLU A 616 -12.29 19.86 -14.46
C GLU A 616 -11.29 20.33 -13.39
N ASP A 617 -11.71 20.38 -12.13
CA ASP A 617 -10.89 20.84 -11.01
C ASP A 617 -9.83 19.79 -10.65
N VAL A 618 -10.18 18.51 -10.80
CA VAL A 618 -9.24 17.37 -10.69
C VAL A 618 -8.16 17.46 -11.77
N LEU A 619 -8.55 17.61 -13.05
CA LEU A 619 -7.59 17.75 -14.16
C LEU A 619 -6.72 19.01 -14.04
N ALA A 620 -7.27 20.12 -13.55
CA ALA A 620 -6.50 21.32 -13.25
C ALA A 620 -5.48 21.08 -12.11
N THR A 621 -5.85 20.31 -11.09
CA THR A 621 -4.95 19.92 -10.00
C THR A 621 -3.81 19.05 -10.52
N HIS A 622 -4.11 17.98 -11.27
CA HIS A 622 -3.10 17.09 -11.85
C HIS A 622 -2.08 17.84 -12.71
N ARG A 623 -2.55 18.74 -13.59
CA ARG A 623 -1.69 19.63 -14.41
C ARG A 623 -0.81 20.59 -13.60
N LEU A 624 -1.19 20.95 -12.37
CA LEU A 624 -0.35 21.74 -11.46
C LEU A 624 0.74 20.89 -10.82
N LEU A 625 0.39 19.67 -10.37
CA LEU A 625 1.36 18.74 -9.77
C LEU A 625 2.42 18.30 -10.79
N GLU A 626 2.02 17.99 -12.02
CA GLU A 626 2.92 17.64 -13.14
C GLU A 626 3.94 18.75 -13.49
N ARG A 627 3.65 20.00 -13.13
CA ARG A 627 4.50 21.18 -13.40
C ARG A 627 5.25 21.69 -12.17
N SER A 628 5.19 20.99 -11.05
CA SER A 628 5.68 21.45 -9.75
C SER A 628 7.18 21.21 -9.53
N SER A 629 8.03 22.09 -10.06
CA SER A 629 9.45 22.11 -9.69
C SER A 629 9.69 22.38 -8.20
N ALA A 630 8.88 23.24 -7.58
CA ALA A 630 9.08 23.71 -6.20
C ALA A 630 9.00 22.61 -5.13
N TRP A 631 8.15 21.59 -5.34
CA TRP A 631 8.10 20.41 -4.47
C TRP A 631 9.35 19.54 -4.61
N ASP A 632 9.77 19.26 -5.84
CA ASP A 632 10.91 18.38 -6.10
C ASP A 632 12.23 19.04 -5.63
N THR A 633 12.40 20.35 -5.82
CA THR A 633 13.60 21.10 -5.37
C THR A 633 13.62 21.47 -3.89
N SER A 634 12.52 21.28 -3.13
CA SER A 634 12.52 21.62 -1.70
C SER A 634 13.42 20.68 -0.90
N GLY A 635 13.87 21.14 0.28
CA GLY A 635 14.33 20.22 1.32
C GLY A 635 13.24 19.19 1.67
N MET A 636 13.65 18.03 2.18
CA MET A 636 12.74 17.00 2.65
C MET A 636 12.07 17.43 3.96
N ASP A 637 10.74 17.45 3.97
CA ASP A 637 9.92 17.65 5.18
C ASP A 637 9.07 16.37 5.33
N VAL A 638 9.53 15.47 6.21
CA VAL A 638 8.95 14.13 6.37
C VAL A 638 7.51 14.21 6.89
N GLY A 639 7.24 15.14 7.82
CA GLY A 639 5.89 15.38 8.35
C GLY A 639 4.92 15.87 7.27
N LEU A 640 5.37 16.79 6.40
CA LEU A 640 4.59 17.28 5.26
C LEU A 640 4.32 16.17 4.22
N ALA A 641 5.31 15.35 3.91
CA ALA A 641 5.14 14.25 2.96
C ALA A 641 4.23 13.13 3.53
N MET A 642 4.37 12.78 4.81
CA MET A 642 3.48 11.85 5.49
C MET A 642 2.05 12.38 5.60
N GLN A 643 1.85 13.69 5.79
CA GLN A 643 0.52 14.30 5.77
C GLN A 643 -0.19 14.07 4.43
N LEU A 644 0.51 14.21 3.31
CA LEU A 644 -0.05 13.92 1.97
C LEU A 644 -0.34 12.43 1.70
N LEU A 645 -0.01 11.54 2.64
CA LEU A 645 -0.39 10.12 2.64
C LEU A 645 -1.50 9.78 3.66
N ASP A 646 -2.05 10.76 4.38
CA ASP A 646 -3.12 10.53 5.35
C ASP A 646 -4.47 10.19 4.69
N CYS A 647 -5.53 10.09 5.50
CA CYS A 647 -6.88 9.73 5.05
C CYS A 647 -7.70 10.87 4.40
N HIS A 648 -7.22 12.12 4.44
CA HIS A 648 -7.83 13.23 3.69
C HIS A 648 -7.45 13.13 2.19
N TYR A 649 -6.25 12.66 1.86
CA TYR A 649 -5.72 12.65 0.49
C TYR A 649 -5.79 11.24 -0.15
N SER A 650 -6.91 10.94 -0.81
CA SER A 650 -7.09 9.68 -1.57
C SER A 650 -6.58 9.72 -3.01
N ASP A 651 -6.29 10.89 -3.57
CA ASP A 651 -5.88 11.01 -4.97
C ASP A 651 -4.52 10.34 -5.26
N ALA A 652 -4.46 9.60 -6.36
CA ALA A 652 -3.30 8.80 -6.71
C ALA A 652 -2.07 9.63 -7.11
N GLN A 653 -2.24 10.80 -7.76
CA GLN A 653 -1.11 11.66 -8.12
C GLN A 653 -0.52 12.35 -6.87
N VAL A 654 -1.38 12.86 -5.98
CA VAL A 654 -0.98 13.43 -4.69
C VAL A 654 -0.15 12.44 -3.87
N ARG A 655 -0.66 11.20 -3.72
CA ARG A 655 0.05 10.15 -2.97
C ARG A 655 1.35 9.75 -3.65
N SER A 656 1.38 9.62 -4.98
CA SER A 656 2.62 9.30 -5.73
C SER A 656 3.68 10.39 -5.59
N MET A 657 3.30 11.68 -5.63
CA MET A 657 4.21 12.81 -5.41
C MET A 657 4.82 12.79 -4.00
N ALA A 658 4.05 12.40 -2.98
CA ALA A 658 4.52 12.25 -1.61
C ALA A 658 5.45 11.03 -1.46
N VAL A 659 5.09 9.87 -2.03
CA VAL A 659 5.92 8.66 -2.06
C VAL A 659 7.27 8.94 -2.73
N ARG A 660 7.31 9.59 -3.90
CA ARG A 660 8.58 9.95 -4.57
C ARG A 660 9.51 10.82 -3.73
N LYS A 661 8.97 11.65 -2.82
CA LYS A 661 9.80 12.42 -1.88
C LYS A 661 10.34 11.51 -0.77
N LEU A 662 9.51 10.62 -0.23
CA LEU A 662 9.88 9.64 0.81
C LEU A 662 10.78 8.49 0.29
N GLU A 663 10.79 8.23 -1.01
CA GLU A 663 11.75 7.34 -1.67
C GLU A 663 13.20 7.82 -1.47
N THR A 664 13.43 9.13 -1.28
CA THR A 664 14.76 9.70 -0.97
C THR A 664 15.17 9.62 0.51
N LEU A 665 14.38 9.01 1.40
CA LEU A 665 14.77 8.75 2.80
C LEU A 665 15.91 7.73 2.93
N GLU A 666 16.86 8.03 3.82
CA GLU A 666 17.88 7.10 4.32
C GLU A 666 17.27 6.03 5.26
N ASP A 667 17.94 4.88 5.35
CA ASP A 667 17.42 3.69 6.05
C ASP A 667 17.21 3.86 7.57
N ASP A 668 18.01 4.70 8.25
CA ASP A 668 17.78 5.09 9.65
C ASP A 668 16.44 5.81 9.84
N ASP A 669 16.07 6.72 8.94
CA ASP A 669 14.78 7.40 8.99
C ASP A 669 13.64 6.55 8.42
N VAL A 670 13.88 5.69 7.41
CA VAL A 670 12.88 4.69 6.98
C VAL A 670 12.51 3.77 8.14
N LEU A 671 13.49 3.27 8.90
CA LEU A 671 13.26 2.45 10.10
C LEU A 671 12.49 3.24 11.17
N ARG A 672 12.87 4.50 11.41
CA ARG A 672 12.25 5.39 12.39
C ARG A 672 10.78 5.70 12.11
N TYR A 673 10.37 5.73 10.85
CA TYR A 673 8.98 5.96 10.41
C TYR A 673 8.30 4.69 9.85
N LEU A 674 8.88 3.51 10.06
CA LEU A 674 8.46 2.25 9.42
C LEU A 674 7.00 1.85 9.75
N LEU A 675 6.55 2.12 10.98
CA LEU A 675 5.17 1.86 11.43
C LEU A 675 4.12 2.64 10.61
N GLN A 676 4.48 3.82 10.08
CA GLN A 676 3.59 4.65 9.26
C GLN A 676 3.80 4.44 7.76
N LEU A 677 5.01 4.05 7.33
CA LEU A 677 5.38 3.94 5.93
C LEU A 677 5.16 2.53 5.33
N VAL A 678 5.34 1.46 6.10
CA VAL A 678 5.08 0.04 5.72
C VAL A 678 5.69 -0.33 4.34
N GLN A 679 7.01 -0.19 4.20
CA GLN A 679 7.70 -0.26 2.90
C GLN A 679 8.29 -1.64 2.58
N ALA A 680 7.45 -2.56 2.12
CA ALA A 680 7.83 -3.95 1.80
C ALA A 680 8.95 -4.11 0.76
N VAL A 681 9.08 -3.17 -0.18
CA VAL A 681 10.08 -3.20 -1.24
C VAL A 681 11.44 -2.70 -0.73
N LYS A 682 11.52 -1.50 -0.12
CA LYS A 682 12.76 -1.00 0.50
C LYS A 682 13.33 -1.94 1.56
N ALA A 683 12.47 -2.66 2.30
CA ALA A 683 12.88 -3.62 3.33
C ALA A 683 13.71 -4.80 2.80
N LEU A 684 13.79 -5.01 1.48
CA LEU A 684 14.67 -6.01 0.86
C LEU A 684 16.16 -5.57 0.80
N ARG A 685 16.46 -4.31 1.11
CA ARG A 685 17.82 -3.74 1.13
C ARG A 685 18.54 -3.89 2.48
N SER A 686 17.80 -3.97 3.58
CA SER A 686 18.34 -4.10 4.94
C SER A 686 17.58 -5.16 5.72
N LYS A 687 18.31 -6.16 6.24
CA LYS A 687 17.80 -7.19 7.13
C LYS A 687 17.20 -6.60 8.41
N ARG A 688 17.77 -5.50 8.93
CA ARG A 688 17.25 -4.79 10.11
C ARG A 688 15.86 -4.20 9.84
N ILE A 689 15.67 -3.51 8.71
CA ILE A 689 14.34 -2.99 8.32
C ILE A 689 13.36 -4.15 8.07
N GLY A 690 13.80 -5.18 7.34
CA GLY A 690 13.01 -6.38 7.04
C GLY A 690 12.53 -7.14 8.28
N HIS A 691 13.37 -7.26 9.30
CA HIS A 691 13.02 -7.87 10.59
C HIS A 691 11.87 -7.15 11.29
N PHE A 692 11.95 -5.82 11.41
CA PHE A 692 10.90 -5.05 12.06
C PHE A 692 9.62 -4.98 11.22
N LEU A 693 9.75 -4.86 9.89
CA LEU A 693 8.60 -4.92 8.97
C LEU A 693 7.81 -6.23 9.12
N PHE A 694 8.51 -7.38 9.16
CA PHE A 694 7.87 -8.69 9.34
C PHE A 694 6.97 -8.71 10.57
N TRP A 695 7.50 -8.25 11.71
CA TRP A 695 6.77 -8.24 12.98
C TRP A 695 5.62 -7.24 13.00
N PHE A 696 5.80 -6.05 12.43
CA PHE A 696 4.72 -5.06 12.33
C PHE A 696 3.58 -5.60 11.46
N LEU A 697 3.88 -6.13 10.27
CA LEU A 697 2.88 -6.75 9.38
C LEU A 697 2.18 -7.95 10.03
N ARG A 698 2.93 -8.92 10.58
CA ARG A 698 2.35 -10.11 11.24
C ARG A 698 1.47 -9.73 12.44
N SER A 699 1.83 -8.70 13.21
CA SER A 699 1.00 -8.24 14.34
C SER A 699 -0.33 -7.61 13.89
N GLU A 700 -0.33 -6.79 12.84
CA GLU A 700 -1.57 -6.24 12.26
C GLU A 700 -2.43 -7.30 11.57
N ILE A 701 -1.83 -8.27 10.88
CA ILE A 701 -2.51 -9.45 10.30
C ILE A 701 -3.24 -10.25 11.39
N ALA A 702 -2.67 -10.36 12.59
CA ALA A 702 -3.27 -11.06 13.71
C ALA A 702 -4.34 -10.24 14.47
N GLN A 703 -4.33 -8.91 14.35
CA GLN A 703 -5.20 -8.02 15.13
C GLN A 703 -6.32 -7.34 14.34
N SER A 704 -6.17 -7.08 13.04
CA SER A 704 -7.12 -6.29 12.24
C SER A 704 -7.63 -7.00 10.99
N MET A 705 -8.83 -7.59 11.10
CA MET A 705 -9.59 -8.14 9.97
C MET A 705 -9.86 -7.11 8.86
N HIS A 706 -9.84 -5.81 9.16
CA HIS A 706 -10.06 -4.73 8.19
C HIS A 706 -8.95 -4.60 7.14
N TYR A 707 -7.74 -5.10 7.43
CA TYR A 707 -6.53 -4.95 6.58
C TYR A 707 -5.75 -6.25 6.36
N GLN A 708 -6.14 -7.35 7.00
CA GLN A 708 -5.42 -8.62 7.05
C GLN A 708 -4.87 -9.05 5.67
N GLN A 709 -5.72 -9.10 4.63
CA GLN A 709 -5.33 -9.44 3.27
C GLN A 709 -4.26 -8.52 2.67
N ARG A 710 -4.39 -7.19 2.88
CA ARG A 710 -3.45 -6.17 2.36
C ARG A 710 -2.07 -6.32 2.98
N TYR A 711 -2.00 -6.52 4.29
CA TYR A 711 -0.73 -6.73 4.97
C TYR A 711 -0.14 -8.10 4.66
N ALA A 712 -0.97 -9.14 4.49
CA ALA A 712 -0.51 -10.48 4.14
C ALA A 712 0.14 -10.55 2.74
N VAL A 713 -0.41 -9.88 1.71
CA VAL A 713 0.24 -9.83 0.38
C VAL A 713 1.55 -9.04 0.37
N LEU A 714 1.64 -7.95 1.15
CA LEU A 714 2.89 -7.21 1.35
C LEU A 714 3.95 -8.07 2.07
N LEU A 715 3.53 -8.85 3.07
CA LEU A 715 4.39 -9.75 3.82
C LEU A 715 4.87 -10.94 2.96
N GLU A 716 4.00 -11.52 2.13
CA GLU A 716 4.40 -12.54 1.14
C GLU A 716 5.45 -11.98 0.17
N ALA A 717 5.24 -10.77 -0.35
CA ALA A 717 6.17 -10.16 -1.30
C ALA A 717 7.57 -9.97 -0.70
N TYR A 718 7.66 -9.54 0.56
CA TYR A 718 8.91 -9.43 1.30
C TYR A 718 9.54 -10.80 1.62
N LEU A 719 8.76 -11.76 2.15
CA LEU A 719 9.27 -13.09 2.52
C LEU A 719 9.83 -13.86 1.30
N ARG A 720 9.23 -13.67 0.12
CA ARG A 720 9.74 -14.21 -1.15
C ARG A 720 11.03 -13.53 -1.67
N GLY A 721 11.60 -12.57 -0.95
CA GLY A 721 12.83 -11.85 -1.32
C GLY A 721 13.87 -11.68 -0.20
N CYS A 722 13.54 -12.01 1.06
CA CYS A 722 14.38 -11.67 2.21
C CYS A 722 15.60 -12.60 2.42
N GLY A 723 15.70 -13.71 1.68
CA GLY A 723 16.77 -14.71 1.81
C GLY A 723 16.41 -15.84 2.78
N GLU A 724 16.97 -17.03 2.55
CA GLU A 724 16.71 -18.22 3.39
C GLU A 724 17.22 -18.00 4.82
N ALA A 725 18.34 -17.28 5.00
CA ALA A 725 18.85 -16.90 6.32
C ALA A 725 17.80 -16.15 7.17
N MET A 726 17.04 -15.24 6.55
CA MET A 726 15.97 -14.50 7.23
C MET A 726 14.73 -15.37 7.46
N LEU A 727 14.31 -16.17 6.46
CA LEU A 727 13.20 -17.12 6.60
C LEU A 727 13.42 -18.11 7.76
N LEU A 728 14.64 -18.61 7.91
CA LEU A 728 15.00 -19.57 8.95
C LEU A 728 15.00 -18.97 10.36
N ASP A 729 15.42 -17.71 10.54
CA ASP A 729 15.31 -17.03 11.83
C ASP A 729 13.87 -16.57 12.15
N PHE A 730 13.09 -16.12 11.15
CA PHE A 730 11.65 -15.84 11.33
C PHE A 730 10.86 -17.09 11.74
N ARG A 731 11.20 -18.26 11.18
CA ARG A 731 10.60 -19.53 11.55
C ARG A 731 10.80 -19.85 13.05
N LYS A 732 12.05 -19.83 13.52
CA LYS A 732 12.40 -20.07 14.94
C LYS A 732 11.68 -19.08 15.87
N GLN A 733 11.60 -17.82 15.45
CA GLN A 733 10.88 -16.75 16.13
C GLN A 733 9.37 -17.00 16.24
N VAL A 734 8.72 -17.46 15.16
CA VAL A 734 7.30 -17.83 15.15
C VAL A 734 7.03 -19.06 16.01
N GLU A 735 7.82 -20.14 15.84
CA GLU A 735 7.73 -21.38 16.63
C GLU A 735 7.83 -21.09 18.15
N MET A 736 8.82 -20.29 18.56
CA MET A 736 8.98 -19.80 19.95
C MET A 736 7.76 -19.00 20.44
N THR A 737 7.24 -18.09 19.61
CA THR A 737 6.11 -17.22 19.97
C THR A 737 4.81 -18.00 20.16
N GLU A 738 4.53 -18.96 19.27
CA GLU A 738 3.34 -19.81 19.34
C GLU A 738 3.41 -20.77 20.54
N ALA A 739 4.58 -21.34 20.84
CA ALA A 739 4.82 -22.17 22.02
C ALA A 739 4.64 -21.38 23.34
N LEU A 740 5.21 -20.17 23.43
CA LEU A 740 5.03 -19.29 24.60
C LEU A 740 3.59 -18.79 24.75
N GLN A 741 2.88 -18.52 23.64
CA GLN A 741 1.46 -18.16 23.69
C GLN A 741 0.61 -19.31 24.23
N LYS A 742 0.87 -20.55 23.78
CA LYS A 742 0.20 -21.75 24.30
C LYS A 742 0.39 -21.89 25.82
N VAL A 743 1.63 -21.85 26.31
CA VAL A 743 1.92 -21.92 27.75
C VAL A 743 1.27 -20.76 28.52
N THR A 744 1.28 -19.54 27.97
CA THR A 744 0.64 -18.38 28.61
C THR A 744 -0.87 -18.56 28.76
N ARG A 745 -1.54 -19.11 27.74
CA ARG A 745 -2.99 -19.42 27.78
C ARG A 745 -3.31 -20.54 28.78
N GLU A 746 -2.50 -21.59 28.82
CA GLU A 746 -2.64 -22.66 29.82
C GLU A 746 -2.42 -22.15 31.26
N VAL A 747 -1.42 -21.29 31.47
CA VAL A 747 -1.13 -20.65 32.78
C VAL A 747 -2.26 -19.72 33.24
N LYS A 748 -2.90 -19.00 32.32
CA LYS A 748 -4.11 -18.21 32.62
C LYS A 748 -5.31 -19.10 32.98
N ALA A 749 -5.47 -20.25 32.34
CA ALA A 749 -6.58 -21.16 32.60
C ALA A 749 -6.48 -21.86 33.98
N MET A 750 -5.27 -22.01 34.53
CA MET A 750 -5.06 -22.69 35.83
C MET A 750 -5.57 -21.91 37.05
N SER A 751 -5.89 -20.61 36.95
CA SER A 751 -6.50 -19.87 38.06
C SER A 751 -7.32 -18.66 37.58
N ALA A 752 -8.58 -18.61 38.02
CA ALA A 752 -9.59 -17.61 37.63
C ALA A 752 -9.40 -16.24 38.31
N ASP A 753 -8.68 -16.15 39.42
CA ASP A 753 -8.27 -14.86 39.98
C ASP A 753 -7.21 -14.23 39.06
N LYS A 754 -7.39 -12.95 38.74
CA LYS A 754 -6.55 -12.16 37.84
C LYS A 754 -5.20 -11.81 38.46
N TYR A 755 -5.02 -11.93 39.78
CA TYR A 755 -3.77 -11.59 40.48
C TYR A 755 -3.08 -12.78 41.17
N ASP A 756 -3.72 -13.95 41.22
CA ASP A 756 -3.11 -15.17 41.79
C ASP A 756 -1.85 -15.59 41.01
N VAL A 757 -0.73 -15.54 41.73
CA VAL A 757 0.59 -16.09 41.38
C VAL A 757 1.11 -16.94 42.55
N THR A 758 0.32 -17.94 42.93
CA THR A 758 0.73 -18.99 43.89
C THR A 758 1.97 -19.75 43.41
N ALA A 759 2.73 -20.31 44.37
CA ALA A 759 3.91 -21.14 44.07
C ALA A 759 3.59 -22.31 43.14
N GLN A 760 2.38 -22.87 43.21
CA GLN A 760 1.89 -23.92 42.31
C GLN A 760 1.80 -23.46 40.85
N VAL A 761 1.33 -22.23 40.60
CA VAL A 761 1.27 -21.64 39.24
C VAL A 761 2.67 -21.40 38.70
N VAL A 762 3.62 -20.95 39.53
CA VAL A 762 5.02 -20.76 39.13
C VAL A 762 5.73 -22.10 38.87
N PHE A 763 5.48 -23.12 39.70
CA PHE A 763 5.98 -24.48 39.49
C PHE A 763 5.45 -25.09 38.18
N GLN A 764 4.15 -24.96 37.91
CA GLN A 764 3.54 -25.43 36.66
C GLN A 764 4.03 -24.66 35.42
N LEU A 765 4.32 -23.36 35.54
CA LEU A 765 5.03 -22.63 34.48
C LEU A 765 6.40 -23.25 34.22
N ARG A 766 7.22 -23.48 35.26
CA ARG A 766 8.58 -24.04 35.11
C ARG A 766 8.57 -25.42 34.47
N GLN A 767 7.71 -26.33 34.95
CA GLN A 767 7.54 -27.67 34.38
C GLN A 767 7.16 -27.63 32.89
N LYS A 768 6.31 -26.67 32.48
CA LYS A 768 5.92 -26.49 31.06
C LYS A 768 7.05 -25.90 30.21
N LEU A 769 7.82 -24.94 30.74
CA LEU A 769 9.00 -24.37 30.07
C LEU A 769 10.13 -25.40 29.93
N GLU A 770 10.32 -26.27 30.92
CA GLU A 770 11.29 -27.38 30.89
C GLU A 770 10.92 -28.42 29.81
N ALA A 771 9.65 -28.86 29.78
CA ALA A 771 9.16 -29.77 28.74
C ALA A 771 9.30 -29.18 27.32
N LEU A 772 9.01 -27.88 27.15
CA LEU A 772 9.25 -27.17 25.89
C LEU A 772 10.74 -27.12 25.52
N GLN A 773 11.62 -26.81 26.47
CA GLN A 773 13.06 -26.71 26.21
C GLN A 773 13.71 -28.05 25.81
N LEU A 774 13.16 -29.18 26.26
CA LEU A 774 13.68 -30.52 25.95
C LEU A 774 13.34 -31.01 24.53
N SER A 775 12.25 -30.55 23.90
CA SER A 775 11.77 -31.13 22.63
C SER A 775 10.96 -30.22 21.70
N GLY A 776 10.64 -28.98 22.10
CA GLY A 776 9.66 -28.13 21.41
C GLY A 776 10.12 -26.70 21.09
N LEU A 777 11.39 -26.33 21.33
CA LEU A 777 11.92 -24.99 21.08
C LEU A 777 13.22 -25.03 20.26
N PRO A 778 13.50 -24.00 19.43
CA PRO A 778 14.78 -23.84 18.74
C PRO A 778 15.92 -23.61 19.74
N THR A 779 17.11 -24.14 19.44
CA THR A 779 18.30 -24.02 20.29
C THR A 779 18.77 -22.57 20.50
N SER A 780 18.50 -21.70 19.52
CA SER A 780 18.67 -20.25 19.63
C SER A 780 17.87 -19.50 18.55
N PHE A 781 17.54 -18.22 18.81
CA PHE A 781 16.77 -17.36 17.92
C PHE A 781 17.15 -15.87 18.09
N ARG A 782 17.07 -15.07 17.00
CA ARG A 782 17.18 -13.60 17.09
C ARG A 782 16.01 -13.03 17.89
N VAL A 783 16.28 -12.08 18.78
CA VAL A 783 15.27 -11.46 19.65
C VAL A 783 14.36 -10.51 18.84
N PRO A 784 13.02 -10.60 18.94
CA PRO A 784 12.10 -9.75 18.16
C PRO A 784 12.26 -8.24 18.34
N TYR A 785 12.65 -7.75 19.52
CA TYR A 785 12.85 -6.30 19.76
C TYR A 785 14.24 -5.78 19.37
N ASP A 786 15.24 -6.66 19.28
CA ASP A 786 16.61 -6.32 18.90
C ASP A 786 17.22 -7.48 18.09
N PRO A 787 17.20 -7.41 16.75
CA PRO A 787 17.72 -8.48 15.89
C PRO A 787 19.25 -8.67 15.97
N GLY A 788 19.97 -7.77 16.67
CA GLY A 788 21.37 -7.95 17.02
C GLY A 788 21.57 -8.91 18.19
N LEU A 789 20.57 -9.21 19.02
CA LEU A 789 20.69 -10.17 20.12
C LEU A 789 20.19 -11.56 19.71
N ARG A 790 20.98 -12.60 20.01
CA ARG A 790 20.55 -14.01 19.89
C ARG A 790 20.36 -14.65 21.27
N ALA A 791 19.12 -15.04 21.57
CA ALA A 791 18.75 -15.76 22.77
C ALA A 791 18.92 -17.28 22.56
N GLY A 792 19.41 -17.98 23.59
CA GLY A 792 19.58 -19.44 23.62
C GLY A 792 18.62 -20.09 24.61
N ALA A 793 19.13 -20.98 25.46
CA ALA A 793 18.34 -21.70 26.47
C ALA A 793 17.72 -20.77 27.55
N LEU A 794 16.51 -21.11 27.99
CA LEU A 794 15.81 -20.52 29.13
C LEU A 794 16.49 -20.85 30.46
N LEU A 795 16.68 -19.82 31.29
CA LEU A 795 17.02 -19.93 32.70
C LEU A 795 15.72 -20.12 33.50
N ILE A 796 15.20 -21.35 33.48
CA ILE A 796 13.87 -21.72 34.02
C ILE A 796 13.69 -21.25 35.49
N GLU A 797 14.72 -21.38 36.32
CA GLU A 797 14.68 -20.95 37.73
C GLU A 797 14.59 -19.43 37.95
N GLN A 798 14.85 -18.63 36.92
CA GLN A 798 14.64 -17.17 36.94
C GLN A 798 13.32 -16.75 36.26
N CYS A 799 12.62 -17.69 35.61
CA CYS A 799 11.32 -17.44 34.98
C CYS A 799 10.19 -17.42 36.03
N LYS A 800 9.22 -16.54 35.84
CA LYS A 800 8.07 -16.32 36.75
C LYS A 800 6.87 -15.71 36.03
N VAL A 801 5.67 -15.93 36.56
CA VAL A 801 4.49 -15.12 36.21
C VAL A 801 4.58 -13.79 36.96
N MET A 802 4.21 -12.68 36.33
CA MET A 802 4.12 -11.38 37.02
C MET A 802 2.72 -11.18 37.61
N ALA A 803 2.64 -10.64 38.82
CA ALA A 803 1.39 -10.33 39.52
C ALA A 803 0.68 -9.14 38.87
N SER A 804 -0.07 -9.41 37.79
CA SER A 804 -0.82 -8.43 37.01
C SER A 804 -2.03 -9.10 36.37
N LYS A 805 -3.09 -8.32 36.11
CA LYS A 805 -4.41 -8.73 35.59
C LYS A 805 -4.38 -9.65 34.36
N LYS A 806 -3.28 -9.64 33.60
CA LYS A 806 -3.07 -10.38 32.35
C LYS A 806 -2.04 -11.52 32.47
N LYS A 807 -1.51 -11.77 33.68
CA LYS A 807 -0.52 -12.80 34.03
C LYS A 807 0.61 -12.95 32.99
N PRO A 808 1.33 -11.87 32.63
CA PRO A 808 2.40 -11.95 31.65
C PRO A 808 3.60 -12.71 32.24
N LEU A 809 4.37 -13.35 31.36
CA LEU A 809 5.53 -14.16 31.75
C LEU A 809 6.79 -13.30 31.73
N TRP A 810 7.52 -13.29 32.83
CA TRP A 810 8.91 -12.83 32.87
C TRP A 810 9.81 -14.02 32.51
N LEU A 811 10.46 -13.94 31.37
CA LEU A 811 11.36 -14.96 30.83
C LEU A 811 12.80 -14.45 30.85
N GLN A 812 13.74 -15.36 31.11
CA GLN A 812 15.17 -15.08 31.12
C GLN A 812 15.88 -16.09 30.24
N PHE A 813 16.64 -15.63 29.25
CA PHE A 813 17.38 -16.47 28.32
C PHE A 813 18.89 -16.27 28.50
N LYS A 814 19.66 -17.36 28.42
CA LYS A 814 21.11 -17.27 28.24
C LYS A 814 21.39 -16.64 26.87
N ARG A 815 22.37 -15.75 26.78
CA ARG A 815 22.92 -15.28 25.50
C ARG A 815 23.52 -16.46 24.73
N ALA A 816 23.18 -16.59 23.45
CA ALA A 816 23.65 -17.70 22.60
C ALA A 816 25.06 -17.46 22.03
N ASP A 817 25.42 -16.21 21.77
CA ASP A 817 26.73 -15.81 21.22
C ASP A 817 27.84 -16.06 22.25
N PRO A 818 28.86 -16.90 21.96
CA PRO A 818 29.96 -17.18 22.86
C PRO A 818 30.92 -15.99 23.07
N THR A 819 30.86 -14.96 22.20
CA THR A 819 31.70 -13.75 22.28
C THR A 819 31.14 -12.69 23.24
N THR A 820 30.00 -12.94 23.88
CA THR A 820 29.40 -11.98 24.82
C THR A 820 30.27 -11.80 26.08
N LEU A 821 30.69 -10.55 26.31
CA LEU A 821 31.40 -10.16 27.54
C LEU A 821 30.43 -9.87 28.69
N CYS A 822 29.20 -9.47 28.36
CA CYS A 822 28.11 -9.32 29.32
C CYS A 822 27.59 -10.70 29.76
N LYS A 823 27.48 -10.89 31.08
CA LYS A 823 27.01 -12.12 31.74
C LYS A 823 25.51 -12.12 32.01
N ASP A 824 24.86 -10.96 31.87
CA ASP A 824 23.45 -10.78 32.20
C ASP A 824 22.53 -11.45 31.15
N PRO A 825 21.48 -12.16 31.59
CA PRO A 825 20.55 -12.82 30.70
C PRO A 825 19.75 -11.82 29.86
N ILE A 826 19.24 -12.30 28.73
CA ILE A 826 18.26 -11.57 27.92
C ILE A 826 16.90 -11.73 28.59
N GLY A 827 16.41 -10.66 29.21
CA GLY A 827 15.07 -10.58 29.75
C GLY A 827 14.04 -10.32 28.65
N ILE A 828 12.88 -10.99 28.73
CA ILE A 828 11.73 -10.77 27.86
C ILE A 828 10.44 -10.83 28.69
N ILE A 829 9.59 -9.80 28.60
CA ILE A 829 8.24 -9.82 29.17
C ILE A 829 7.25 -10.25 28.10
N PHE A 830 6.80 -11.51 28.14
CA PHE A 830 5.81 -12.04 27.21
C PHE A 830 4.38 -11.70 27.69
N LYS A 831 3.70 -10.81 26.95
CA LYS A 831 2.30 -10.43 27.17
C LYS A 831 1.41 -11.04 26.10
N ASP A 832 0.33 -11.71 26.50
CA ASP A 832 -0.70 -12.24 25.60
C ASP A 832 -2.05 -11.55 25.92
N GLY A 833 -2.76 -11.09 24.88
CA GLY A 833 -4.09 -10.48 25.02
C GLY A 833 -4.13 -9.05 25.55
N ASP A 834 -3.01 -8.32 25.57
CA ASP A 834 -2.95 -6.85 25.61
C ASP A 834 -2.59 -6.32 24.22
N ASP A 835 -3.15 -5.17 23.83
CA ASP A 835 -2.76 -4.45 22.60
C ASP A 835 -1.65 -3.46 22.95
N LEU A 836 -0.45 -3.71 22.44
CA LEU A 836 0.76 -2.95 22.73
C LEU A 836 1.07 -1.87 21.67
N ARG A 837 0.20 -1.68 20.67
CA ARG A 837 0.46 -0.74 19.56
C ARG A 837 0.49 0.71 20.05
N GLN A 838 -0.25 1.02 21.12
CA GLN A 838 -0.18 2.33 21.78
C GLN A 838 1.19 2.53 22.47
N ASP A 839 1.68 1.54 23.22
CA ASP A 839 3.02 1.57 23.84
C ASP A 839 4.12 1.71 22.78
N MET A 840 4.03 0.95 21.67
CA MET A 840 4.98 1.02 20.55
C MET A 840 5.01 2.42 19.90
N LEU A 841 3.85 3.04 19.68
CA LEU A 841 3.77 4.41 19.15
C LEU A 841 4.36 5.43 20.12
N ILE A 842 4.14 5.28 21.44
CA ILE A 842 4.74 6.14 22.46
C ILE A 842 6.27 6.01 22.46
N LEU A 843 6.81 4.79 22.43
CA LEU A 843 8.25 4.54 22.34
C LEU A 843 8.85 5.12 21.04
N GLN A 844 8.18 4.97 19.91
CA GLN A 844 8.60 5.57 18.63
C GLN A 844 8.63 7.10 18.71
N ILE A 845 7.62 7.73 19.31
CA ILE A 845 7.57 9.18 19.53
C ILE A 845 8.73 9.63 20.42
N LEU A 846 9.06 8.91 21.49
CA LEU A 846 10.20 9.21 22.36
C LEU A 846 11.55 9.15 21.61
N LEU A 847 11.75 8.14 20.76
CA LEU A 847 12.95 8.03 19.91
C LEU A 847 13.06 9.18 18.89
N ILE A 848 11.92 9.60 18.30
CA ILE A 848 11.87 10.76 17.41
C ILE A 848 12.20 12.05 18.19
N MET A 849 11.66 12.21 19.40
CA MET A 849 11.95 13.35 20.27
C MET A 849 13.43 13.42 20.67
N GLU A 850 14.04 12.29 21.06
CA GLU A 850 15.48 12.23 21.37
C GLU A 850 16.33 12.69 20.17
N SER A 851 16.04 12.19 18.95
CA SER A 851 16.81 12.59 17.76
C SER A 851 16.62 14.07 17.37
N ILE A 852 15.43 14.64 17.61
CA ILE A 852 15.18 16.09 17.46
C ILE A 852 15.95 16.89 18.51
N TRP A 853 16.09 16.39 19.73
CA TRP A 853 16.84 17.06 20.80
C TRP A 853 18.36 16.97 20.59
N GLU A 854 18.90 15.82 20.19
CA GLU A 854 20.32 15.65 19.86
C GLU A 854 20.78 16.57 18.72
N THR A 855 19.87 16.92 17.80
CA THR A 855 20.11 17.87 16.70
C THR A 855 19.81 19.33 17.08
N SER A 856 19.15 19.60 18.22
CA SER A 856 18.66 20.93 18.63
C SER A 856 19.18 21.33 20.02
N PRO A 857 20.40 21.90 20.15
CA PRO A 857 21.06 22.15 21.45
C PRO A 857 20.26 23.07 22.39
N LEU A 858 19.41 23.95 21.86
CA LEU A 858 18.54 24.82 22.64
C LEU A 858 17.45 24.07 23.44
N ILE A 859 17.01 22.89 22.98
CA ILE A 859 15.93 22.13 23.65
C ILE A 859 16.52 21.19 24.71
N PHE A 860 17.72 20.64 24.45
CA PHE A 860 18.44 19.74 25.35
C PHE A 860 18.71 20.37 26.74
N ALA A 861 18.93 21.69 26.77
CA ALA A 861 19.13 22.44 28.01
C ALA A 861 17.87 22.47 28.92
N CYS A 862 16.67 22.57 28.34
CA CYS A 862 15.42 22.64 29.10
C CYS A 862 15.04 21.28 29.72
N TYR A 863 15.24 20.17 28.99
CA TYR A 863 14.84 18.84 29.46
C TYR A 863 15.74 18.27 30.56
N ARG A 864 17.00 18.73 30.65
CA ARG A 864 17.97 18.24 31.65
C ARG A 864 17.63 18.61 33.10
N MET A 865 16.65 19.49 33.32
CA MET A 865 16.08 19.79 34.64
C MET A 865 14.79 19.01 34.95
N ALA A 866 14.27 18.21 34.02
CA ALA A 866 12.90 17.68 34.08
C ALA A 866 12.76 16.15 34.02
N ALA A 867 13.72 15.40 33.46
CA ALA A 867 13.61 13.94 33.35
C ALA A 867 14.94 13.19 33.41
N SER A 868 14.99 12.14 34.26
CA SER A 868 15.99 11.08 34.21
C SER A 868 15.30 9.75 33.85
N PRO A 869 15.43 9.24 32.61
CA PRO A 869 14.74 8.02 32.19
C PRO A 869 15.56 6.76 32.55
N GLN A 870 15.14 6.04 33.60
CA GLN A 870 15.53 4.65 33.86
C GLN A 870 14.31 3.72 33.77
N ALA A 871 13.75 3.58 32.55
CA ALA A 871 12.81 2.52 32.21
C ALA A 871 12.71 2.35 30.68
N THR A 872 13.16 1.20 30.18
CA THR A 872 12.81 0.62 28.87
C THR A 872 12.55 -0.87 29.11
N GLY A 873 11.60 -1.48 28.39
CA GLY A 873 11.14 -2.84 28.68
C GLY A 873 10.42 -3.50 27.51
#